data_AF-A0A353VSU1-F1
#
_entry.id   AF-A0A353VSU1-F1
#
_cell.length_a   1.000
_cell.length_b   1.000
_cell.length_c   1.000
_cell.angle_alpha   90.00
_cell.angle_beta   90.00
_cell.angle_gamma   90.00
#
_symmetry.space_group_name_H-M   'P 1'
#
loop_
_entity.id
_entity.type
_entity.pdbx_description
1 polymer ?
#
loop_
_entity_poly.entity_id
_entity_poly.type
_entity_poly.pdbx_seq_one_letter_code
_entity_poly.pdbx_strand_id
1 'polypeptide(L)'
;MKANRFLSFIASIAALTFATTACEEEKEDLGAPSVELGQSEVSFDQTGGETTVTLTATRDWKATTEQDWIAIDPREGDASSKAVTIEIKVNENTGLDREGAVKFDIGFDSKTLTIKQKGTGSVEDMIVYKNNFDKEKAVKGTSGWKTYLDSFDGWRNETGTGISSVTYASNGITARTNDKYNSSSSASDYEGSGMNYLWFAKEPYFIVKKISLPASRNYTLSFGAERNEYSESGDIDNTFKHDEFKVYVSNDGSKWVEIKYSFPNGDKNKRWDLASSTFTVPEGTSTLYLYFMSTKASVYCFDDLTLSISDKEGTLIDFSKGVDLGTGGGETPEPGEMTISQVLNAPKGTAAIVSGTVAATYQRGFIITDGTDYLLVYDGSKCAAKEKDNVKVTGTTSEYGGLIQLASPEVAVVSSGNALALPSPKALDAAAFDAYSSSKIEYISYEGTLTVSGNYVNVEVAGATKHTGSLAYINDSFNAKSFDGAVVKVTGFYVGLASNNKYVNTMVTELVPGGSDYLTVSATALSASADATTATFDVKANVAWTVTSDNSAYTVEPASGNGNATVTVKFAANTEETSKVVNLTVSTTAEVATKSYTVTLTHRGKGGSQGGAEVVASVEKDYLAKNKSGKLDDVISYENDTDYGDNTVTELRVYKGQNLTIKAADGYTITKVEFTCTKDCGVKQGFYTTSPVSVDSGASSESTGSGKVGTVTVSGNTSTVKYTASEQQMRVVKLTVTYKSIN
;
A
#
# COMPACT_ATOMS: atom_id res chain seq x y z
N MET A 1 -3.12 26.41 25.42
CA MET A 1 -4.34 26.71 26.22
C MET A 1 -4.67 25.49 27.08
N LYS A 2 -4.05 25.38 28.26
CA LYS A 2 -4.44 24.49 29.36
C LYS A 2 -4.02 25.20 30.64
N ALA A 3 -5.03 25.54 31.43
CA ALA A 3 -4.90 26.23 32.71
C ALA A 3 -4.31 25.26 33.75
N ASN A 4 -3.39 25.75 34.58
CA ASN A 4 -3.13 25.11 35.86
C ASN A 4 -3.14 26.13 36.99
N ARG A 5 -3.88 25.74 38.01
CA ARG A 5 -4.36 26.49 39.16
C ARG A 5 -3.22 26.81 40.12
N PHE A 6 -3.13 28.07 40.51
CA PHE A 6 -2.36 28.53 41.65
C PHE A 6 -3.22 28.37 42.91
N LEU A 7 -2.80 27.53 43.86
CA LEU A 7 -3.41 27.44 45.19
C LEU A 7 -2.57 28.29 46.17
N SER A 8 -3.28 29.12 46.93
CA SER A 8 -2.80 30.03 47.97
C SER A 8 -2.54 29.36 49.34
N PHE A 9 -2.02 30.18 50.25
CA PHE A 9 -1.92 30.10 51.73
C PHE A 9 -0.63 29.46 52.27
N ILE A 10 0.12 30.03 53.23
CA ILE A 10 -0.27 30.84 54.41
C ILE A 10 0.76 31.97 54.67
N ALA A 11 0.25 33.17 54.93
CA ALA A 11 0.96 34.28 55.55
C ALA A 11 1.05 34.07 57.08
N SER A 12 2.23 34.32 57.66
CA SER A 12 2.35 34.62 59.09
C SER A 12 3.15 35.91 59.26
N ILE A 13 2.39 36.98 59.50
CA ILE A 13 2.86 38.29 59.94
C ILE A 13 3.18 38.17 61.43
N ALA A 14 4.44 38.39 61.80
CA ALA A 14 4.83 38.79 63.14
C ALA A 14 5.52 40.15 63.04
N ALA A 15 4.79 41.20 63.43
CA ALA A 15 5.31 42.55 63.53
C ALA A 15 6.26 42.65 64.72
N LEU A 16 7.52 43.05 64.45
CA LEU A 16 8.44 43.54 65.47
C LEU A 16 8.89 44.96 65.09
N THR A 17 8.35 45.89 65.86
CA THR A 17 8.76 47.28 66.12
C THR A 17 10.09 47.78 65.52
N PHE A 18 10.01 48.87 64.75
CA PHE A 18 11.12 49.78 64.48
C PHE A 18 11.50 50.52 65.77
N ALA A 19 12.66 50.20 66.32
CA ALA A 19 13.42 51.08 67.19
C ALA A 19 14.70 51.48 66.45
N THR A 20 14.80 52.75 66.09
CA THR A 20 15.98 53.35 65.48
C THR A 20 17.12 53.40 66.49
N THR A 21 18.08 52.50 66.36
CA THR A 21 19.46 52.74 66.80
C THR A 21 20.30 52.96 65.55
N ALA A 22 20.73 54.19 65.36
CA ALA A 22 21.84 54.52 64.48
C ALA A 22 23.10 53.84 65.05
N CYS A 23 23.47 52.71 64.49
CA CYS A 23 24.87 52.35 64.32
C CYS A 23 25.19 52.70 62.87
N GLU A 24 26.06 53.70 62.66
CA GLU A 24 26.82 53.76 61.42
C GLU A 24 27.61 52.45 61.35
N GLU A 25 27.17 51.49 60.54
CA GLU A 25 28.04 50.42 60.11
C GLU A 25 29.16 51.10 59.32
N GLU A 26 30.39 51.04 59.84
CA GLU A 26 31.57 51.35 59.04
C GLU A 26 31.46 50.53 57.75
N LYS A 27 31.30 51.21 56.61
CA LYS A 27 31.40 50.53 55.31
C LYS A 27 32.79 49.93 55.25
N GLU A 28 32.84 48.61 55.38
CA GLU A 28 34.06 47.83 55.20
C GLU A 28 34.70 48.25 53.86
N ASP A 29 35.95 48.70 53.89
CA ASP A 29 36.69 48.98 52.66
C ASP A 29 37.06 47.64 52.02
N LEU A 30 36.20 47.20 51.10
CA LEU A 30 36.36 45.93 50.38
C LEU A 30 37.41 46.01 49.25
N GLY A 31 38.13 47.13 49.11
CA GLY A 31 39.17 47.30 48.11
C GLY A 31 38.66 47.35 46.66
N ALA A 32 39.51 46.92 45.72
CA ALA A 32 39.21 46.92 44.29
C ALA A 32 38.09 45.90 43.93
N PRO A 33 37.26 46.16 42.89
CA PRO A 33 36.27 45.20 42.41
C PRO A 33 36.92 43.87 42.05
N SER A 34 36.47 42.79 42.67
CA SER A 34 36.91 41.42 42.38
C SER A 34 35.81 40.43 42.74
N VAL A 35 35.80 39.31 42.01
CA VAL A 35 34.91 38.18 42.25
C VAL A 35 35.71 36.90 42.09
N GLU A 36 35.67 36.02 43.07
CA GLU A 36 36.43 34.77 43.10
C GLU A 36 35.54 33.60 43.53
N LEU A 37 35.73 32.45 42.88
CA LEU A 37 35.02 31.20 43.16
C LEU A 37 35.94 30.22 43.89
N GLY A 38 35.40 29.47 44.85
CA GLY A 38 36.13 28.40 45.52
C GLY A 38 36.44 27.20 44.62
N GLN A 39 35.70 27.06 43.52
CA GLN A 39 35.93 26.08 42.46
C GLN A 39 35.43 26.62 41.12
N SER A 40 36.14 26.29 40.04
CA SER A 40 35.78 26.69 38.68
C SER A 40 35.00 25.62 37.92
N GLU A 41 34.91 24.39 38.45
CA GLU A 41 34.19 23.28 37.82
C GLU A 41 33.54 22.36 38.86
N VAL A 42 32.36 21.83 38.54
CA VAL A 42 31.68 20.75 39.29
C VAL A 42 31.13 19.69 38.32
N SER A 43 31.12 18.43 38.76
CA SER A 43 30.69 17.29 37.95
C SER A 43 29.57 16.51 38.62
N PHE A 44 28.59 16.06 37.85
CA PHE A 44 27.43 15.28 38.29
C PHE A 44 27.26 13.99 37.47
N ASP A 45 26.74 12.95 38.11
CA ASP A 45 26.26 11.75 37.42
C ASP A 45 24.91 11.99 36.72
N GLN A 46 24.44 10.98 35.98
CA GLN A 46 23.21 11.05 35.18
C GLN A 46 21.99 11.51 35.98
N THR A 47 21.85 11.07 37.23
CA THR A 47 20.72 11.43 38.10
C THR A 47 20.68 12.91 38.49
N GLY A 48 21.78 13.64 38.31
CA GLY A 48 21.94 14.99 38.84
C GLY A 48 22.08 14.99 40.36
N GLY A 49 21.78 16.12 40.98
CA GLY A 49 21.90 16.31 42.43
C GLY A 49 22.10 17.76 42.84
N GLU A 50 22.50 17.96 44.10
CA GLU A 50 22.78 19.27 44.69
C GLU A 50 24.25 19.33 45.13
N THR A 51 24.88 20.49 44.96
CA THR A 51 26.23 20.79 45.48
C THR A 51 26.31 22.25 45.91
N THR A 52 27.34 22.61 46.66
CA THR A 52 27.58 23.99 47.10
C THR A 52 28.90 24.53 46.57
N VAL A 53 28.92 25.78 46.17
CA VAL A 53 30.11 26.53 45.72
C VAL A 53 30.27 27.77 46.59
N THR A 54 31.49 28.11 46.97
CA THR A 54 31.76 29.36 47.70
C THR A 54 32.11 30.49 46.74
N LEU A 55 31.54 31.67 46.97
CA LEU A 55 31.78 32.91 46.21
C LEU A 55 32.26 34.00 47.15
N THR A 56 33.36 34.69 46.81
CA THR A 56 33.77 35.93 47.47
C THR A 56 33.71 37.06 46.46
N ALA A 57 32.95 38.11 46.75
CA ALA A 57 32.72 39.23 45.84
C ALA A 57 32.80 40.56 46.58
N THR A 58 33.70 41.45 46.16
CA THR A 58 33.87 42.76 46.82
C THR A 58 32.82 43.79 46.39
N ARG A 59 31.90 43.41 45.49
CA ARG A 59 30.76 44.19 45.00
C ARG A 59 29.52 43.29 44.95
N ASP A 60 28.34 43.90 44.93
CA ASP A 60 27.08 43.18 44.77
C ASP A 60 27.14 42.33 43.50
N TRP A 61 26.70 41.09 43.61
CA TRP A 61 26.89 40.09 42.57
C TRP A 61 25.56 39.50 42.13
N LYS A 62 25.52 39.02 40.89
CA LYS A 62 24.40 38.26 40.32
C LYS A 62 24.89 36.99 39.65
N ALA A 63 24.17 35.90 39.89
CA ALA A 63 24.40 34.60 39.28
C ALA A 63 23.34 34.31 38.20
N THR A 64 23.81 34.03 36.99
CA THR A 64 22.95 33.73 35.84
C THR A 64 23.39 32.45 35.13
N THR A 65 22.43 31.78 34.50
CA THR A 65 22.66 30.61 33.66
C THR A 65 21.60 30.60 32.56
N GLU A 66 21.97 30.12 31.38
CA GLU A 66 21.04 29.91 30.26
C GLU A 66 20.44 28.49 30.28
N GLN A 67 20.92 27.64 31.17
CA GLN A 67 20.52 26.24 31.26
C GLN A 67 19.31 26.09 32.19
N ASP A 68 18.19 25.64 31.65
CA ASP A 68 16.95 25.38 32.38
C ASP A 68 17.05 24.18 33.36
N TRP A 69 18.04 23.33 33.18
CA TRP A 69 18.34 22.18 34.03
C TRP A 69 19.26 22.51 35.23
N ILE A 70 19.71 23.76 35.35
CA ILE A 70 20.51 24.27 36.48
C ILE A 70 19.69 25.27 37.30
N ALA A 71 19.51 25.00 38.59
CA ALA A 71 18.97 25.96 39.55
C ALA A 71 20.08 26.47 40.48
N ILE A 72 19.98 27.75 40.85
CA ILE A 72 20.96 28.49 41.64
C ILE A 72 20.22 29.17 42.78
N ASP A 73 20.70 29.03 44.01
CA ASP A 73 20.20 29.74 45.19
C ASP A 73 21.35 30.07 46.17
N PRO A 74 21.54 31.35 46.58
CA PRO A 74 20.88 32.55 46.09
C PRO A 74 21.38 32.99 44.70
N ARG A 75 20.55 33.75 43.96
CA ARG A 75 20.91 34.30 42.62
C ARG A 75 21.55 35.68 42.66
N GLU A 76 21.51 36.34 43.81
CA GLU A 76 22.16 37.63 44.03
C GLU A 76 22.57 37.75 45.48
N GLY A 77 23.50 38.66 45.76
CA GLY A 77 23.91 38.96 47.12
C GLY A 77 24.75 40.22 47.18
N ASP A 78 24.84 40.77 48.39
CA ASP A 78 25.57 42.00 48.66
C ASP A 78 27.08 41.78 48.68
N ALA A 79 27.82 42.86 48.44
CA ALA A 79 29.28 42.89 48.56
C ALA A 79 29.76 42.41 49.95
N SER A 80 30.75 41.51 49.99
CA SER A 80 31.34 41.03 51.25
C SER A 80 32.77 40.54 51.11
N SER A 81 33.59 40.78 52.14
CA SER A 81 34.92 40.15 52.26
C SER A 81 34.83 38.67 52.67
N LYS A 82 33.66 38.20 53.12
CA LYS A 82 33.42 36.82 53.53
C LYS A 82 32.84 36.01 52.38
N ALA A 83 33.26 34.76 52.28
CA ALA A 83 32.72 33.84 51.29
C ALA A 83 31.25 33.51 51.59
N VAL A 84 30.40 33.60 50.57
CA VAL A 84 29.00 33.19 50.58
C VAL A 84 28.88 31.79 49.97
N THR A 85 27.99 30.96 50.51
CA THR A 85 27.69 29.63 49.95
C THR A 85 26.53 29.72 48.98
N ILE A 86 26.73 29.20 47.77
CA ILE A 86 25.74 29.13 46.70
C ILE A 86 25.41 27.67 46.46
N GLU A 87 24.14 27.31 46.61
CA GLU A 87 23.63 25.99 46.24
C GLU A 87 23.37 25.93 44.74
N ILE A 88 23.87 24.87 44.12
CA ILE A 88 23.63 24.53 42.72
C ILE A 88 22.92 23.20 42.65
N LYS A 89 21.76 23.19 42.00
CA LYS A 89 20.96 21.99 41.78
C LYS A 89 20.87 21.67 40.30
N VAL A 90 21.11 20.41 39.96
CA VAL A 90 21.16 19.89 38.60
C VAL A 90 20.12 18.78 38.44
N ASN A 91 19.22 18.91 37.46
CA ASN A 91 18.20 17.92 37.16
C ASN A 91 18.80 16.66 36.49
N GLU A 92 18.07 15.54 36.51
CA GLU A 92 18.45 14.31 35.78
C GLU A 92 18.69 14.59 34.28
N ASN A 93 19.67 13.87 33.70
CA ASN A 93 19.99 13.91 32.29
C ASN A 93 19.55 12.63 31.58
N THR A 94 18.54 12.74 30.72
CA THR A 94 18.05 11.61 29.90
C THR A 94 18.70 11.56 28.52
N GLY A 95 19.58 12.51 28.19
CA GLY A 95 20.31 12.57 26.92
C GLY A 95 21.79 12.21 27.09
N LEU A 96 22.62 12.60 26.12
CA LEU A 96 24.08 12.45 26.18
C LEU A 96 24.70 13.34 27.27
N ASP A 97 25.97 13.09 27.59
CA ASP A 97 26.78 13.98 28.43
C ASP A 97 26.59 15.45 28.01
N ARG A 98 26.33 16.33 28.98
CA ARG A 98 26.02 17.75 28.74
C ARG A 98 26.84 18.66 29.64
N GLU A 99 27.11 19.86 29.16
CA GLU A 99 27.80 20.91 29.90
C GLU A 99 26.94 22.18 29.99
N GLY A 100 27.06 22.89 31.11
CA GLY A 100 26.40 24.16 31.38
C GLY A 100 27.31 25.11 32.14
N ALA A 101 26.89 26.35 32.27
CA ALA A 101 27.69 27.39 32.90
C ALA A 101 26.84 28.27 33.81
N VAL A 102 27.40 28.62 34.98
CA VAL A 102 26.85 29.65 35.86
C VAL A 102 27.83 30.82 35.89
N LYS A 103 27.37 31.99 35.43
CA LYS A 103 28.15 33.23 35.43
C LYS A 103 27.84 34.02 36.69
N PHE A 104 28.86 34.38 37.45
CA PHE A 104 28.81 35.30 38.59
C PHE A 104 29.39 36.64 38.15
N ASP A 105 28.58 37.69 38.19
CA ASP A 105 28.87 39.01 37.62
C ASP A 105 28.72 40.11 38.67
N ILE A 106 29.72 40.97 38.79
CA ILE A 106 29.73 42.14 39.69
C ILE A 106 29.66 43.49 38.96
N GLY A 107 29.32 43.49 37.67
CA GLY A 107 29.29 44.64 36.76
C GLY A 107 30.65 45.07 36.23
N PHE A 108 31.74 44.86 36.98
CA PHE A 108 33.11 45.22 36.60
C PHE A 108 33.98 44.03 36.20
N ASP A 109 33.66 42.84 36.71
CA ASP A 109 34.36 41.58 36.47
C ASP A 109 33.35 40.42 36.57
N SER A 110 33.73 39.24 36.08
CA SER A 110 32.90 38.04 36.19
C SER A 110 33.73 36.75 36.21
N LYS A 111 33.22 35.74 36.92
CA LYS A 111 33.75 34.37 36.87
C LYS A 111 32.66 33.40 36.41
N THR A 112 33.09 32.33 35.77
CA THR A 112 32.21 31.26 35.30
C THR A 112 32.52 29.98 36.05
N LEU A 113 31.50 29.34 36.60
CA LEU A 113 31.52 27.97 37.07
C LEU A 113 31.05 27.05 35.94
N THR A 114 31.90 26.12 35.52
CA THR A 114 31.54 25.07 34.55
C THR A 114 30.85 23.91 35.26
N ILE A 115 29.75 23.42 34.70
CA ILE A 115 29.00 22.27 35.22
C ILE A 115 28.98 21.18 34.17
N LYS A 116 29.57 20.03 34.50
CA LYS A 116 29.59 18.84 33.64
C LYS A 116 28.63 17.80 34.20
N GLN A 117 27.79 17.22 33.36
CA GLN A 117 26.87 16.17 33.79
C GLN A 117 26.89 14.98 32.84
N LYS A 118 27.05 13.78 33.39
CA LYS A 118 26.95 12.53 32.64
C LYS A 118 25.53 12.29 32.13
N GLY A 119 25.41 11.59 31.01
CA GLY A 119 24.16 11.19 30.38
C GLY A 119 24.12 9.69 30.12
N THR A 120 23.43 9.29 29.07
CA THR A 120 23.41 7.91 28.56
C THR A 120 24.72 7.49 27.88
N GLY A 121 25.69 8.39 27.79
CA GLY A 121 26.99 8.22 27.12
C GLY A 121 27.53 9.55 26.61
N SER A 122 28.79 9.59 26.22
CA SER A 122 29.41 10.78 25.62
C SER A 122 29.15 10.85 24.11
N VAL A 123 29.32 12.04 23.52
CA VAL A 123 29.30 12.21 22.06
C VAL A 123 30.41 11.38 21.40
N GLU A 124 31.54 11.19 22.08
CA GLU A 124 32.64 10.35 21.59
C GLU A 124 32.25 8.87 21.54
N ASP A 125 31.43 8.38 22.47
CA ASP A 125 30.93 7.00 22.47
C ASP A 125 30.00 6.72 21.27
N MET A 126 29.42 7.76 20.68
CA MET A 126 28.63 7.64 19.46
C MET A 126 29.49 7.48 18.22
N ILE A 127 30.78 7.82 18.25
CA ILE A 127 31.68 7.70 17.10
C ILE A 127 32.16 6.25 17.01
N VAL A 128 31.69 5.55 15.99
CA VAL A 128 32.08 4.16 15.71
C VAL A 128 33.42 4.13 14.97
N TYR A 129 33.61 5.04 14.03
CA TYR A 129 34.85 5.18 13.29
C TYR A 129 35.04 6.65 12.89
N LYS A 130 36.24 7.20 13.03
CA LYS A 130 36.61 8.51 12.53
C LYS A 130 38.04 8.48 12.02
N ASN A 131 38.32 9.15 10.90
CA ASN A 131 39.67 9.39 10.40
C ASN A 131 39.65 10.70 9.60
N ASN A 132 40.44 11.68 10.03
CA ASN A 132 40.55 12.99 9.38
C ASN A 132 41.85 13.13 8.55
N PHE A 133 42.57 12.03 8.34
CA PHE A 133 43.72 11.94 7.45
C PHE A 133 44.94 12.80 7.81
N ASP A 134 44.98 13.38 9.00
CA ASP A 134 45.92 14.44 9.39
C ASP A 134 47.03 14.00 10.36
N LYS A 135 47.46 12.74 10.31
CA LYS A 135 48.49 12.24 11.24
C LYS A 135 49.85 12.93 11.04
N GLU A 136 50.29 13.02 9.78
CA GLU A 136 51.55 13.63 9.40
C GLU A 136 51.37 14.39 8.08
N LYS A 137 51.94 15.60 7.99
CA LYS A 137 51.79 16.46 6.81
C LYS A 137 52.36 15.78 5.56
N ALA A 138 51.53 15.54 4.54
CA ALA A 138 51.97 15.01 3.27
C ALA A 138 52.78 16.07 2.47
N VAL A 139 54.02 15.73 2.09
CA VAL A 139 54.92 16.66 1.38
C VAL A 139 55.05 16.29 -0.10
N LYS A 140 54.86 17.28 -0.97
CA LYS A 140 55.07 17.12 -2.42
C LYS A 140 56.56 17.09 -2.75
N GLY A 141 57.02 16.01 -3.40
CA GLY A 141 58.39 15.91 -3.90
C GLY A 141 58.60 16.63 -5.24
N THR A 142 59.85 16.70 -5.69
CA THR A 142 60.23 17.30 -6.98
C THR A 142 59.64 16.60 -8.20
N SER A 143 59.35 15.30 -8.08
CA SER A 143 58.70 14.47 -9.11
C SER A 143 57.18 14.34 -8.91
N GLY A 144 56.58 15.15 -8.03
CA GLY A 144 55.15 15.14 -7.73
C GLY A 144 54.82 14.49 -6.39
N TRP A 145 53.54 14.14 -6.22
CA TRP A 145 53.02 13.50 -5.01
C TRP A 145 53.38 12.01 -5.01
N LYS A 146 54.15 11.58 -4.00
CA LYS A 146 54.54 10.16 -3.78
C LYS A 146 53.94 9.56 -2.50
N THR A 147 53.05 10.29 -1.87
CA THR A 147 52.35 9.96 -0.62
C THR A 147 51.14 9.07 -0.91
N TYR A 148 51.37 7.96 -1.63
CA TYR A 148 50.34 6.95 -1.86
C TYR A 148 50.02 6.23 -0.55
N LEU A 149 48.76 5.84 -0.35
CA LEU A 149 48.32 5.34 0.97
C LEU A 149 48.94 3.99 1.34
N ASP A 150 49.50 3.27 0.37
CA ASP A 150 50.22 2.00 0.54
C ASP A 150 51.69 2.17 0.94
N SER A 151 52.22 3.38 0.88
CA SER A 151 53.64 3.70 1.08
C SER A 151 53.87 4.89 2.02
N PHE A 152 52.80 5.57 2.43
CA PHE A 152 52.81 6.68 3.37
C PHE A 152 51.70 6.48 4.40
N ASP A 153 52.06 6.35 5.68
CA ASP A 153 51.12 6.12 6.79
C ASP A 153 50.63 7.42 7.46
N GLY A 154 51.06 8.59 6.99
CA GLY A 154 50.73 9.89 7.57
C GLY A 154 49.27 10.32 7.41
N TRP A 155 48.44 9.51 6.75
CA TRP A 155 46.99 9.68 6.70
C TRP A 155 46.25 8.84 7.76
N ARG A 156 46.93 7.93 8.47
CA ARG A 156 46.25 6.92 9.28
C ARG A 156 46.19 7.29 10.76
N ASN A 157 45.10 7.93 11.19
CA ASN A 157 44.83 8.31 12.60
C ASN A 157 43.41 7.98 13.06
N GLU A 158 42.92 6.78 12.75
CA GLU A 158 41.58 6.37 13.10
C GLU A 158 41.29 6.36 14.61
N THR A 159 40.10 6.79 14.98
CA THR A 159 39.54 6.74 16.34
C THR A 159 38.10 6.21 16.31
N GLY A 160 37.54 5.88 17.47
CA GLY A 160 36.15 5.41 17.62
C GLY A 160 36.04 4.02 18.24
N THR A 161 34.82 3.65 18.62
CA THR A 161 34.54 2.40 19.36
C THR A 161 34.69 1.13 18.51
N GLY A 162 34.59 1.24 17.18
CA GLY A 162 34.60 0.14 16.23
C GLY A 162 35.95 -0.19 15.57
N ILE A 163 37.04 0.48 15.98
CA ILE A 163 38.30 0.45 15.22
C ILE A 163 39.19 -0.79 15.47
N SER A 164 38.86 -1.65 16.44
CA SER A 164 39.75 -2.70 16.94
C SER A 164 40.25 -3.70 15.88
N SER A 165 39.46 -3.93 14.82
CA SER A 165 39.76 -4.87 13.73
C SER A 165 39.96 -4.18 12.38
N VAL A 166 40.03 -2.85 12.38
CA VAL A 166 40.03 -2.07 11.14
C VAL A 166 41.30 -2.29 10.34
N THR A 167 41.10 -2.56 9.05
CA THR A 167 42.15 -2.63 8.04
C THR A 167 41.71 -1.85 6.81
N TYR A 168 42.62 -1.62 5.87
CA TYR A 168 42.37 -0.77 4.71
C TYR A 168 42.74 -1.47 3.41
N ALA A 169 42.10 -1.04 2.32
CA ALA A 169 42.58 -1.29 0.97
C ALA A 169 42.37 -0.04 0.13
N SER A 170 43.27 0.25 -0.79
CA SER A 170 43.16 1.41 -1.67
C SER A 170 43.87 1.16 -2.99
N ASN A 171 43.40 1.81 -4.04
CA ASN A 171 44.11 1.90 -5.30
C ASN A 171 44.09 3.35 -5.78
N GLY A 172 45.21 3.85 -6.29
CA GLY A 172 45.26 5.16 -6.93
C GLY A 172 44.92 6.33 -5.99
N ILE A 173 45.13 6.21 -4.68
CA ILE A 173 44.87 7.27 -3.70
C ILE A 173 46.20 7.84 -3.18
N THR A 174 46.31 9.17 -3.13
CA THR A 174 47.43 9.87 -2.49
C THR A 174 46.94 10.85 -1.44
N ALA A 175 47.57 10.90 -0.27
CA ALA A 175 47.38 11.99 0.68
C ALA A 175 48.08 13.25 0.16
N ARG A 176 47.43 14.41 0.19
CA ARG A 176 47.97 15.67 -0.33
C ARG A 176 47.67 16.83 0.61
N THR A 177 48.48 17.87 0.54
CA THR A 177 48.28 19.12 1.28
C THR A 177 47.99 20.27 0.33
N ASN A 178 47.23 21.27 0.80
CA ASN A 178 47.02 22.53 0.11
C ASN A 178 46.75 23.64 1.13
N ASP A 179 47.72 24.52 1.36
CA ASP A 179 47.63 25.53 2.42
C ASP A 179 46.59 26.64 2.13
N LYS A 180 46.03 26.73 0.91
CA LYS A 180 45.05 27.78 0.52
C LYS A 180 43.64 27.25 0.33
N TYR A 181 43.50 26.03 -0.18
CA TYR A 181 42.21 25.44 -0.54
C TYR A 181 42.14 24.02 0.04
N ASN A 182 41.69 23.94 1.28
CA ASN A 182 41.50 22.70 2.04
C ASN A 182 40.18 22.76 2.84
N SER A 183 39.86 21.68 3.53
CA SER A 183 38.64 21.50 4.32
C SER A 183 38.50 22.46 5.52
N SER A 184 39.59 23.09 5.99
CA SER A 184 39.58 24.08 7.07
C SER A 184 39.72 25.53 6.58
N SER A 185 39.80 25.75 5.27
CA SER A 185 40.04 27.09 4.72
C SER A 185 38.73 27.83 4.44
N SER A 186 38.83 29.10 4.06
CA SER A 186 37.67 29.87 3.58
C SER A 186 37.03 29.29 2.32
N ALA A 187 37.60 28.23 1.73
CA ALA A 187 37.06 27.43 0.62
C ALA A 187 36.08 26.32 1.05
N SER A 188 35.81 26.19 2.35
CA SER A 188 34.92 25.16 2.93
C SER A 188 33.64 25.74 3.52
N ASP A 189 32.55 24.99 3.41
CA ASP A 189 31.26 25.28 4.06
C ASP A 189 31.05 24.49 5.36
N TYR A 190 32.07 23.76 5.80
CA TYR A 190 32.12 23.12 7.12
C TYR A 190 33.50 23.29 7.77
N GLU A 191 33.56 23.12 9.08
CA GLU A 191 34.81 23.21 9.86
C GLU A 191 35.60 21.90 9.78
N GLY A 192 36.31 21.68 8.67
CA GLY A 192 37.15 20.50 8.46
C GLY A 192 38.55 20.60 9.10
N SER A 193 39.33 19.52 9.01
CA SER A 193 40.64 19.41 9.69
C SER A 193 41.80 20.09 8.94
N GLY A 194 41.80 20.05 7.61
CA GLY A 194 42.54 20.94 6.72
C GLY A 194 44.03 20.67 6.51
N MET A 195 44.66 19.68 7.16
CA MET A 195 46.09 19.41 6.89
C MET A 195 46.26 18.65 5.58
N ASN A 196 45.76 17.43 5.52
CA ASN A 196 45.78 16.53 4.38
C ASN A 196 44.37 16.34 3.82
N TYR A 197 44.29 15.87 2.58
CA TYR A 197 43.09 15.26 2.03
C TYR A 197 43.49 14.07 1.16
N LEU A 198 42.56 13.14 0.95
CA LEU A 198 42.73 12.05 0.01
C LEU A 198 42.39 12.52 -1.41
N TRP A 199 43.34 12.33 -2.33
CA TRP A 199 43.16 12.64 -3.74
C TRP A 199 42.94 11.36 -4.55
N PHE A 200 41.80 11.30 -5.24
CA PHE A 200 41.38 10.16 -6.06
C PHE A 200 42.03 10.24 -7.45
N ALA A 201 43.21 9.63 -7.63
CA ALA A 201 44.01 9.69 -8.85
C ALA A 201 43.50 8.72 -9.95
N LYS A 202 44.24 7.66 -10.32
CA LYS A 202 43.87 6.76 -11.43
C LYS A 202 43.15 5.51 -10.91
N GLU A 203 41.99 5.20 -11.49
CA GLU A 203 41.08 4.10 -11.08
C GLU A 203 40.91 4.02 -9.56
N PRO A 204 40.52 5.15 -8.93
CA PRO A 204 40.72 5.35 -7.51
C PRO A 204 39.63 4.67 -6.65
N TYR A 205 40.05 3.93 -5.63
CA TYR A 205 39.16 3.49 -4.56
C TYR A 205 39.84 3.53 -3.18
N PHE A 206 39.05 3.68 -2.14
CA PHE A 206 39.45 3.59 -0.73
C PHE A 206 38.43 2.74 0.04
N ILE A 207 38.90 1.76 0.81
CA ILE A 207 38.08 0.83 1.58
C ILE A 207 38.51 0.88 3.04
N VAL A 208 37.55 1.11 3.93
CA VAL A 208 37.67 0.82 5.36
C VAL A 208 37.03 -0.53 5.63
N LYS A 209 37.80 -1.48 6.15
CA LYS A 209 37.36 -2.86 6.35
C LYS A 209 37.17 -3.16 7.83
N LYS A 210 36.18 -4.00 8.14
CA LYS A 210 36.00 -4.62 9.48
C LYS A 210 35.81 -3.62 10.62
N ILE A 211 35.00 -2.59 10.40
CA ILE A 211 34.52 -1.71 11.48
C ILE A 211 33.58 -2.55 12.36
N SER A 212 33.89 -2.70 13.64
CA SER A 212 33.02 -3.41 14.58
C SER A 212 31.85 -2.50 14.96
N LEU A 213 30.63 -2.99 14.79
CA LEU A 213 29.42 -2.23 15.11
C LEU A 213 28.97 -2.50 16.56
N PRO A 214 28.61 -1.45 17.32
CA PRO A 214 27.92 -1.62 18.60
C PRO A 214 26.51 -2.19 18.39
N ALA A 215 25.78 -2.50 19.47
CA ALA A 215 24.42 -3.08 19.42
C ALA A 215 23.35 -2.15 18.80
N SER A 216 23.74 -1.03 18.20
CA SER A 216 22.89 -0.11 17.47
C SER A 216 22.63 -0.58 16.04
N ARG A 217 21.54 -0.12 15.44
CA ARG A 217 21.17 -0.42 14.04
C ARG A 217 21.22 0.78 13.11
N ASN A 218 21.18 1.98 13.68
CA ASN A 218 21.07 3.23 12.95
C ASN A 218 22.41 3.95 12.98
N TYR A 219 22.88 4.39 11.82
CA TYR A 219 24.19 5.00 11.68
C TYR A 219 24.13 6.19 10.72
N THR A 220 24.95 7.19 11.01
CA THR A 220 25.20 8.31 10.10
C THR A 220 26.67 8.24 9.64
N LEU A 221 26.86 8.17 8.33
CA LEU A 221 28.17 8.34 7.69
C LEU A 221 28.29 9.79 7.22
N SER A 222 29.39 10.45 7.54
CA SER A 222 29.75 11.76 7.01
C SER A 222 31.18 11.79 6.52
N PHE A 223 31.45 12.64 5.53
CA PHE A 223 32.78 12.87 5.00
C PHE A 223 32.83 14.21 4.28
N GLY A 224 33.96 14.89 4.35
CA GLY A 224 34.27 16.05 3.54
C GLY A 224 34.56 15.66 2.09
N ALA A 225 34.04 16.42 1.13
CA ALA A 225 34.43 16.22 -0.26
C ALA A 225 34.39 17.50 -1.09
N GLU A 226 35.19 17.53 -2.16
CA GLU A 226 35.21 18.58 -3.17
C GLU A 226 35.39 17.93 -4.55
N ARG A 227 34.71 18.47 -5.57
CA ARG A 227 35.04 18.22 -6.97
C ARG A 227 35.99 19.30 -7.48
N ASN A 228 37.19 18.92 -7.92
CA ASN A 228 38.27 19.82 -8.29
C ASN A 228 39.00 19.34 -9.57
N GLU A 229 38.27 19.34 -10.68
CA GLU A 229 38.82 19.06 -12.00
C GLU A 229 39.59 20.29 -12.55
N TYR A 230 40.69 20.01 -13.24
CA TYR A 230 41.54 21.01 -13.88
C TYR A 230 41.50 20.86 -15.41
N SER A 231 41.42 21.97 -16.13
CA SER A 231 41.53 22.06 -17.59
C SER A 231 42.29 23.32 -17.96
N GLU A 232 43.12 23.20 -18.99
CA GLU A 232 43.87 24.30 -19.57
C GLU A 232 42.98 25.20 -20.45
N SER A 233 41.78 24.74 -20.85
CA SER A 233 40.89 25.44 -21.80
C SER A 233 39.90 26.44 -21.18
N GLY A 234 39.81 26.52 -19.85
CA GLY A 234 39.26 27.69 -19.14
C GLY A 234 37.87 27.61 -18.50
N ASP A 235 36.96 26.72 -18.90
CA ASP A 235 35.60 26.66 -18.32
C ASP A 235 35.23 25.23 -17.87
N ILE A 236 35.49 24.90 -16.60
CA ILE A 236 35.00 23.66 -15.99
C ILE A 236 33.99 23.96 -14.90
N ASP A 237 32.87 23.26 -14.95
CA ASP A 237 31.94 23.17 -13.85
C ASP A 237 32.40 22.16 -12.80
N ASN A 238 32.84 22.67 -11.64
CA ASN A 238 33.26 21.89 -10.49
C ASN A 238 32.14 21.73 -9.45
N THR A 239 30.88 21.81 -9.89
CA THR A 239 29.74 21.35 -9.07
C THR A 239 29.85 19.84 -8.85
N PHE A 240 29.66 19.40 -7.60
CA PHE A 240 29.81 18.01 -7.20
C PHE A 240 28.87 17.08 -7.99
N LYS A 241 29.35 15.89 -8.41
CA LYS A 241 28.56 14.92 -9.18
C LYS A 241 28.49 13.57 -8.49
N HIS A 242 27.34 13.28 -7.88
CA HIS A 242 27.04 12.02 -7.17
C HIS A 242 27.11 10.76 -8.04
N ASP A 243 27.01 10.89 -9.37
CA ASP A 243 27.21 9.77 -10.29
C ASP A 243 28.67 9.48 -10.60
N GLU A 244 29.56 10.41 -10.30
CA GLU A 244 31.01 10.22 -10.43
C GLU A 244 31.62 9.68 -9.14
N PHE A 245 31.19 10.17 -7.96
CA PHE A 245 31.72 9.74 -6.66
C PHE A 245 30.72 8.84 -5.92
N LYS A 246 31.07 7.56 -5.78
CA LYS A 246 30.18 6.51 -5.26
C LYS A 246 30.62 6.02 -3.89
N VAL A 247 29.63 5.79 -3.02
CA VAL A 247 29.83 5.28 -1.66
C VAL A 247 29.01 4.01 -1.51
N TYR A 248 29.64 2.98 -0.97
CA TYR A 248 28.99 1.70 -0.71
C TYR A 248 29.27 1.22 0.71
N VAL A 249 28.34 0.42 1.22
CA VAL A 249 28.47 -0.30 2.48
C VAL A 249 28.36 -1.80 2.23
N SER A 250 29.01 -2.58 3.09
CA SER A 250 28.93 -4.04 3.07
C SER A 250 29.08 -4.60 4.50
N ASN A 251 28.47 -5.75 4.77
CA ASN A 251 28.67 -6.51 6.01
C ASN A 251 29.77 -7.56 5.89
N ASP A 252 30.15 -7.95 4.66
CA ASP A 252 31.08 -9.05 4.39
C ASP A 252 32.34 -8.61 3.62
N GLY A 253 32.31 -7.44 2.98
CA GLY A 253 33.39 -6.92 2.14
C GLY A 253 33.42 -7.50 0.72
N SER A 254 32.38 -8.22 0.31
CA SER A 254 32.24 -8.87 -1.00
C SER A 254 31.10 -8.28 -1.84
N LYS A 255 29.92 -8.11 -1.24
CA LYS A 255 28.75 -7.52 -1.88
C LYS A 255 28.48 -6.16 -1.30
N TRP A 256 28.31 -5.18 -2.18
CA TRP A 256 28.30 -3.77 -1.82
C TRP A 256 26.99 -3.12 -2.21
N VAL A 257 26.33 -2.50 -1.22
CA VAL A 257 25.11 -1.72 -1.43
C VAL A 257 25.49 -0.26 -1.57
N GLU A 258 25.14 0.36 -2.69
CA GLU A 258 25.35 1.81 -2.88
C GLU A 258 24.46 2.58 -1.91
N ILE A 259 25.04 3.53 -1.19
CA ILE A 259 24.29 4.48 -0.36
C ILE A 259 24.33 5.86 -1.00
N LYS A 260 23.20 6.57 -0.92
CA LYS A 260 23.10 7.96 -1.34
C LYS A 260 23.45 8.88 -0.16
N TYR A 261 24.03 10.02 -0.46
CA TYR A 261 24.39 11.05 0.50
C TYR A 261 24.00 12.42 -0.06
N SER A 262 23.97 13.42 0.83
CA SER A 262 23.62 14.78 0.47
C SER A 262 24.49 15.79 1.20
N PHE A 263 24.70 16.95 0.55
CA PHE A 263 25.27 18.12 1.19
C PHE A 263 24.16 19.01 1.76
N PRO A 264 24.30 19.54 3.00
CA PRO A 264 23.25 20.32 3.66
C PRO A 264 22.75 21.52 2.86
N ASN A 265 23.64 22.14 2.08
CA ASN A 265 23.36 23.36 1.31
C ASN A 265 23.32 23.13 -0.21
N GLY A 266 23.11 21.87 -0.64
CA GLY A 266 23.13 21.47 -2.04
C GLY A 266 24.54 21.44 -2.66
N ASP A 267 24.62 21.00 -3.92
CA ASP A 267 25.90 20.87 -4.62
C ASP A 267 26.43 22.25 -5.05
N LYS A 268 27.60 22.63 -4.55
CA LYS A 268 28.26 23.90 -4.87
C LYS A 268 29.50 23.70 -5.74
N ASN A 269 29.76 24.68 -6.60
CA ASN A 269 30.91 24.66 -7.51
C ASN A 269 32.20 24.99 -6.76
N LYS A 270 33.19 24.07 -6.81
CA LYS A 270 34.55 24.23 -6.28
C LYS A 270 34.58 24.62 -4.80
N ARG A 271 33.84 23.85 -4.00
CA ARG A 271 33.64 24.08 -2.57
C ARG A 271 33.78 22.77 -1.81
N TRP A 272 34.52 22.81 -0.71
CA TRP A 272 34.47 21.73 0.28
C TRP A 272 33.15 21.80 1.04
N ASP A 273 32.46 20.67 1.14
CA ASP A 273 31.24 20.55 1.94
C ASP A 273 31.19 19.17 2.62
N LEU A 274 30.39 19.05 3.68
CA LEU A 274 30.26 17.85 4.49
C LEU A 274 29.08 17.02 3.97
N ALA A 275 29.38 15.95 3.24
CA ALA A 275 28.38 14.98 2.85
C ALA A 275 27.91 14.19 4.08
N SER A 276 26.62 13.84 4.10
CA SER A 276 26.08 12.91 5.11
C SER A 276 25.06 11.94 4.52
N SER A 277 24.99 10.75 5.11
CA SER A 277 24.00 9.71 4.82
C SER A 277 23.62 9.01 6.11
N THR A 278 22.33 8.90 6.38
CA THR A 278 21.82 8.12 7.52
C THR A 278 21.17 6.84 7.00
N PHE A 279 21.57 5.70 7.55
CA PHE A 279 21.11 4.38 7.13
C PHE A 279 20.94 3.42 8.31
N THR A 280 20.10 2.40 8.10
CA THR A 280 19.78 1.39 9.09
C THR A 280 20.20 0.02 8.57
N VAL A 281 21.04 -0.69 9.32
CA VAL A 281 21.51 -2.03 8.96
C VAL A 281 20.56 -3.14 9.47
N PRO A 282 20.55 -4.32 8.83
CA PRO A 282 19.83 -5.49 9.32
C PRO A 282 20.22 -5.85 10.76
N GLU A 283 19.29 -6.42 11.50
CA GLU A 283 19.54 -6.89 12.85
C GLU A 283 20.66 -7.95 12.87
N GLY A 284 21.49 -7.93 13.92
CA GLY A 284 22.65 -8.82 14.04
C GLY A 284 23.87 -8.42 13.20
N THR A 285 23.82 -7.32 12.45
CA THR A 285 25.01 -6.80 11.75
C THR A 285 26.04 -6.32 12.75
N SER A 286 27.12 -7.10 12.93
CA SER A 286 28.19 -6.80 13.88
C SER A 286 29.42 -6.15 13.24
N THR A 287 29.48 -6.12 11.91
CA THR A 287 30.65 -5.68 11.14
C THR A 287 30.21 -4.86 9.94
N LEU A 288 30.90 -3.76 9.68
CA LEU A 288 30.67 -2.90 8.51
C LEU A 288 31.98 -2.66 7.74
N TYR A 289 31.83 -2.54 6.43
CA TYR A 289 32.86 -2.12 5.50
C TYR A 289 32.34 -0.89 4.75
N LEU A 290 33.21 0.08 4.49
CA LEU A 290 32.92 1.29 3.73
C LEU A 290 33.79 1.31 2.48
N TYR A 291 33.20 1.58 1.33
CA TYR A 291 33.91 1.65 0.05
C TYR A 291 33.59 2.97 -0.65
N PHE A 292 34.65 3.70 -1.01
CA PHE A 292 34.58 4.98 -1.69
C PHE A 292 35.32 4.87 -3.02
N MET A 293 34.72 5.34 -4.11
CA MET A 293 35.39 5.39 -5.40
C MET A 293 34.97 6.60 -6.23
N SER A 294 35.80 6.92 -7.22
CA SER A 294 35.44 7.85 -8.29
C SER A 294 35.53 7.17 -9.65
N THR A 295 34.51 7.36 -10.49
CA THR A 295 34.54 6.95 -11.91
C THR A 295 35.39 7.91 -12.77
N LYS A 296 35.76 9.08 -12.20
CA LYS A 296 36.63 10.07 -12.82
C LYS A 296 37.98 10.13 -12.12
N ALA A 297 39.04 10.01 -12.91
CA ALA A 297 40.40 10.08 -12.40
C ALA A 297 40.83 11.53 -12.15
N SER A 298 41.50 11.78 -11.01
CA SER A 298 42.11 13.07 -10.65
C SER A 298 41.12 14.23 -10.61
N VAL A 299 39.96 14.01 -9.98
CA VAL A 299 38.91 15.04 -9.84
C VAL A 299 38.48 15.25 -8.38
N TYR A 300 38.35 14.18 -7.60
CA TYR A 300 37.74 14.28 -6.27
C TYR A 300 38.76 14.34 -5.13
N CYS A 301 38.47 15.22 -4.19
CA CYS A 301 39.09 15.30 -2.88
C CYS A 301 38.14 14.71 -1.83
N PHE A 302 38.69 14.07 -0.81
CA PHE A 302 37.94 13.42 0.26
C PHE A 302 38.65 13.58 1.60
N ASP A 303 37.91 13.88 2.66
CA ASP A 303 38.46 14.18 3.98
C ASP A 303 37.46 13.88 5.11
N ASP A 304 37.88 14.00 6.38
CA ASP A 304 37.00 14.05 7.56
C ASP A 304 35.95 12.91 7.66
N LEU A 305 36.36 11.68 7.39
CA LEU A 305 35.48 10.52 7.38
C LEU A 305 35.05 10.14 8.80
N THR A 306 33.73 10.12 9.06
CA THR A 306 33.14 9.73 10.35
C THR A 306 31.93 8.80 10.14
N LEU A 307 31.84 7.75 10.93
CA LEU A 307 30.68 6.89 11.11
C LEU A 307 30.25 6.99 12.58
N SER A 308 29.02 7.44 12.83
CA SER A 308 28.45 7.55 14.16
C SER A 308 27.14 6.80 14.30
N ILE A 309 26.77 6.47 15.54
CA ILE A 309 25.44 5.99 15.91
C ILE A 309 24.45 7.13 15.64
N SER A 310 23.30 6.81 15.05
CA SER A 310 22.19 7.75 14.84
C SER A 310 21.01 7.42 15.75
N ASP A 311 20.36 8.45 16.28
CA ASP A 311 19.10 8.33 17.02
C ASP A 311 17.89 8.13 16.08
N LYS A 312 18.06 8.41 14.78
CA LYS A 312 17.02 8.34 13.77
C LYS A 312 17.22 7.14 12.85
N GLU A 313 16.11 6.50 12.48
CA GLU A 313 16.12 5.53 11.40
C GLU A 313 16.51 6.20 10.08
N GLY A 314 17.33 5.51 9.31
CA GLY A 314 17.80 5.96 8.01
C GLY A 314 17.24 5.12 6.87
N THR A 315 17.89 5.20 5.72
CA THR A 315 17.59 4.29 4.60
C THR A 315 17.95 2.86 5.01
N LEU A 316 17.00 1.92 4.89
CA LEU A 316 17.25 0.51 5.18
C LEU A 316 18.25 -0.08 4.17
N ILE A 317 19.30 -0.70 4.69
CA ILE A 317 20.30 -1.41 3.90
C ILE A 317 19.87 -2.87 3.72
N ASP A 318 19.78 -3.28 2.45
CA ASP A 318 19.52 -4.66 2.06
C ASP A 318 20.79 -5.25 1.41
N PHE A 319 21.62 -5.91 2.22
CA PHE A 319 22.88 -6.50 1.76
C PHE A 319 22.67 -7.59 0.69
N SER A 320 21.48 -8.17 0.54
CA SER A 320 21.23 -9.17 -0.52
C SER A 320 21.20 -8.53 -1.92
N LYS A 321 20.98 -7.21 -2.01
CA LYS A 321 21.05 -6.43 -3.26
C LYS A 321 22.46 -5.96 -3.60
N GLY A 322 23.45 -6.27 -2.76
CA GLY A 322 24.82 -5.82 -2.98
C GLY A 322 25.41 -6.38 -4.27
N VAL A 323 26.18 -5.54 -4.97
CA VAL A 323 26.89 -5.91 -6.20
C VAL A 323 28.32 -6.32 -5.88
N ASP A 324 28.87 -7.24 -6.66
CA ASP A 324 30.30 -7.56 -6.60
C ASP A 324 31.09 -6.46 -7.32
N LEU A 325 31.94 -5.76 -6.57
CA LEU A 325 32.84 -4.72 -7.10
C LEU A 325 34.25 -5.26 -7.39
N GLY A 326 34.43 -6.58 -7.40
CA GLY A 326 35.71 -7.25 -7.62
C GLY A 326 36.63 -7.24 -6.40
N THR A 327 36.08 -7.10 -5.19
CA THR A 327 36.86 -6.94 -3.94
C THR A 327 37.21 -8.26 -3.24
N GLY A 328 36.56 -9.37 -3.62
CA GLY A 328 36.83 -10.75 -3.19
C GLY A 328 36.49 -11.10 -1.72
N GLY A 329 35.58 -12.07 -1.52
CA GLY A 329 35.52 -12.95 -0.33
C GLY A 329 34.23 -12.99 0.50
N GLY A 330 33.44 -14.08 0.41
CA GLY A 330 32.40 -14.45 1.40
C GLY A 330 31.01 -14.79 0.82
N GLU A 331 30.28 -15.72 1.46
CA GLU A 331 28.87 -16.01 1.14
C GLU A 331 27.92 -15.04 1.86
N THR A 332 26.87 -14.64 1.15
CA THR A 332 25.89 -13.62 1.52
C THR A 332 25.04 -14.03 2.73
N PRO A 333 24.99 -13.26 3.83
CA PRO A 333 23.99 -13.47 4.87
C PRO A 333 22.60 -13.06 4.36
N GLU A 334 21.60 -13.91 4.61
CA GLU A 334 20.22 -13.64 4.25
C GLU A 334 19.66 -12.38 4.95
N PRO A 335 18.66 -11.70 4.36
CA PRO A 335 17.98 -10.58 5.01
C PRO A 335 17.54 -10.95 6.44
N GLY A 336 17.75 -10.05 7.40
CA GLY A 336 17.21 -10.23 8.75
C GLY A 336 15.69 -10.39 8.72
N GLU A 337 15.15 -11.18 9.64
CA GLU A 337 13.72 -11.44 9.72
C GLU A 337 12.94 -10.16 10.11
N MET A 338 11.91 -9.84 9.34
CA MET A 338 11.02 -8.70 9.51
C MET A 338 9.73 -9.12 10.22
N THR A 339 9.14 -8.19 10.98
CA THR A 339 7.75 -8.32 11.44
C THR A 339 6.77 -8.10 10.28
N ILE A 340 5.54 -8.61 10.38
CA ILE A 340 4.53 -8.39 9.34
C ILE A 340 4.27 -6.89 9.14
N SER A 341 4.18 -6.12 10.22
CA SER A 341 3.97 -4.67 10.15
C SER A 341 5.10 -3.93 9.40
N GLN A 342 6.36 -4.33 9.59
CA GLN A 342 7.48 -3.78 8.83
C GLN A 342 7.38 -4.12 7.34
N VAL A 343 6.95 -5.34 6.99
CA VAL A 343 6.74 -5.73 5.59
C VAL A 343 5.62 -4.91 4.94
N LEU A 344 4.52 -4.68 5.66
CA LEU A 344 3.38 -3.88 5.17
C LEU A 344 3.71 -2.40 4.94
N ASN A 345 4.71 -1.86 5.64
CA ASN A 345 5.16 -0.47 5.48
C ASN A 345 6.38 -0.33 4.55
N ALA A 346 6.96 -1.44 4.09
CA ALA A 346 8.13 -1.42 3.22
C ALA A 346 7.76 -0.99 1.79
N PRO A 347 8.65 -0.27 1.08
CA PRO A 347 8.43 0.04 -0.33
C PRO A 347 8.24 -1.22 -1.17
N LYS A 348 7.49 -1.12 -2.28
CA LYS A 348 7.37 -2.18 -3.28
C LYS A 348 8.76 -2.61 -3.79
N GLY A 349 9.00 -3.91 -3.94
CA GLY A 349 10.29 -4.45 -4.38
C GLY A 349 11.31 -4.68 -3.26
N THR A 350 10.87 -4.63 -2.00
CA THR A 350 11.70 -4.93 -0.83
C THR A 350 11.75 -6.43 -0.62
N ALA A 351 12.96 -7.01 -0.53
CA ALA A 351 13.12 -8.40 -0.12
C ALA A 351 12.79 -8.51 1.38
N ALA A 352 12.05 -9.56 1.75
CA ALA A 352 11.62 -9.77 3.12
C ALA A 352 11.72 -11.23 3.50
N ILE A 353 12.15 -11.48 4.73
CA ILE A 353 12.00 -12.76 5.42
C ILE A 353 11.03 -12.50 6.56
N VAL A 354 9.97 -13.28 6.69
CA VAL A 354 8.94 -13.07 7.71
C VAL A 354 8.41 -14.42 8.19
N SER A 355 8.14 -14.52 9.49
CA SER A 355 7.42 -15.66 10.05
C SER A 355 6.01 -15.28 10.48
N GLY A 356 5.11 -16.27 10.44
CA GLY A 356 3.76 -16.12 10.95
C GLY A 356 2.98 -17.43 10.91
N THR A 357 1.81 -17.44 11.55
CA THR A 357 0.88 -18.56 11.51
C THR A 357 -0.09 -18.37 10.34
N VAL A 358 -0.30 -19.41 9.54
CA VAL A 358 -1.21 -19.40 8.40
C VAL A 358 -2.66 -19.32 8.88
N ALA A 359 -3.34 -18.22 8.55
CA ALA A 359 -4.72 -17.94 8.96
C ALA A 359 -5.77 -18.45 7.99
N ALA A 360 -5.47 -18.45 6.68
CA ALA A 360 -6.35 -18.92 5.63
C ALA A 360 -5.53 -19.28 4.38
N THR A 361 -6.09 -20.12 3.50
CA THR A 361 -5.45 -20.54 2.25
C THR A 361 -6.39 -20.41 1.07
N TYR A 362 -5.83 -20.25 -0.14
CA TYR A 362 -6.54 -20.42 -1.41
C TYR A 362 -5.63 -21.12 -2.42
N GLN A 363 -6.06 -21.31 -3.67
CA GLN A 363 -5.29 -22.10 -4.65
C GLN A 363 -3.90 -21.53 -5.00
N ARG A 364 -3.65 -20.23 -4.77
CA ARG A 364 -2.44 -19.51 -5.21
C ARG A 364 -1.56 -18.93 -4.10
N GLY A 365 -1.78 -19.34 -2.85
CA GLY A 365 -1.15 -18.71 -1.69
C GLY A 365 -2.00 -18.74 -0.42
N PHE A 366 -1.60 -17.96 0.56
CA PHE A 366 -2.14 -18.01 1.92
C PHE A 366 -1.90 -16.72 2.68
N ILE A 367 -2.64 -16.51 3.76
CA ILE A 367 -2.44 -15.36 4.67
C ILE A 367 -1.69 -15.84 5.90
N ILE A 368 -0.68 -15.09 6.33
CA ILE A 368 -0.01 -15.27 7.62
C ILE A 368 -0.37 -14.14 8.59
N THR A 369 -0.28 -14.44 9.88
CA THR A 369 -0.45 -13.47 10.97
C THR A 369 0.55 -13.70 12.10
N ASP A 370 0.92 -12.61 12.77
CA ASP A 370 1.67 -12.58 14.03
C ASP A 370 0.75 -12.35 15.24
N GLY A 371 -0.57 -12.41 15.03
CA GLY A 371 -1.60 -12.11 16.03
C GLY A 371 -2.03 -10.63 16.03
N THR A 372 -1.30 -9.74 15.37
CA THR A 372 -1.61 -8.30 15.29
C THR A 372 -2.03 -7.88 13.89
N ASP A 373 -1.19 -8.18 12.89
CA ASP A 373 -1.43 -7.83 11.49
C ASP A 373 -1.53 -9.10 10.62
N TYR A 374 -2.00 -8.91 9.39
CA TYR A 374 -2.16 -9.97 8.38
C TYR A 374 -1.41 -9.61 7.11
N LEU A 375 -0.75 -10.60 6.51
CA LEU A 375 -0.01 -10.45 5.26
C LEU A 375 -0.38 -11.55 4.28
N LEU A 376 -0.70 -11.17 3.05
CA LEU A 376 -0.90 -12.11 1.97
C LEU A 376 0.46 -12.57 1.41
N VAL A 377 0.65 -13.88 1.33
CA VAL A 377 1.76 -14.54 0.62
C VAL A 377 1.20 -15.11 -0.69
N TYR A 378 1.56 -14.49 -1.81
CA TYR A 378 1.07 -14.82 -3.15
C TYR A 378 2.16 -15.50 -3.99
N ASP A 379 1.96 -16.79 -4.27
CA ASP A 379 2.82 -17.59 -5.13
C ASP A 379 2.35 -17.54 -6.60
N GLY A 380 1.06 -17.32 -6.82
CA GLY A 380 0.47 -17.17 -8.15
C GLY A 380 0.28 -18.48 -8.92
N SER A 381 0.89 -19.58 -8.48
CA SER A 381 0.75 -20.89 -9.12
C SER A 381 0.26 -21.99 -8.17
N LYS A 382 0.62 -21.94 -6.89
CA LYS A 382 0.31 -22.99 -5.90
C LYS A 382 0.11 -22.40 -4.50
N CYS A 383 -0.34 -23.24 -3.57
CA CYS A 383 -0.29 -22.96 -2.13
C CYS A 383 0.68 -23.94 -1.47
N ALA A 384 1.72 -23.43 -0.82
CA ALA A 384 2.77 -24.24 -0.22
C ALA A 384 2.52 -24.61 1.27
N ALA A 385 1.50 -24.01 1.91
CA ALA A 385 1.22 -24.19 3.32
C ALA A 385 -0.27 -24.50 3.58
N LYS A 386 -0.57 -24.98 4.79
CA LYS A 386 -1.92 -25.28 5.27
C LYS A 386 -2.29 -24.33 6.41
N GLU A 387 -3.58 -24.19 6.66
CA GLU A 387 -4.06 -23.46 7.84
C GLU A 387 -3.42 -24.00 9.12
N LYS A 388 -3.07 -23.08 10.03
CA LYS A 388 -2.41 -23.38 11.31
C LYS A 388 -0.97 -23.89 11.20
N ASP A 389 -0.36 -23.82 10.02
CA ASP A 389 1.10 -23.96 9.91
C ASP A 389 1.78 -22.69 10.43
N ASN A 390 2.84 -22.84 11.22
CA ASN A 390 3.81 -21.76 11.43
C ASN A 390 4.83 -21.87 10.31
N VAL A 391 4.99 -20.79 9.55
CA VAL A 391 5.86 -20.74 8.38
C VAL A 391 6.88 -19.64 8.52
N LYS A 392 8.05 -19.85 7.91
CA LYS A 392 9.02 -18.82 7.59
C LYS A 392 9.01 -18.64 6.08
N VAL A 393 8.82 -17.41 5.62
CA VAL A 393 8.63 -17.08 4.21
C VAL A 393 9.68 -16.06 3.81
N THR A 394 10.43 -16.35 2.75
CA THR A 394 11.22 -15.35 2.04
C THR A 394 10.45 -14.91 0.80
N GLY A 395 10.58 -13.66 0.37
CA GLY A 395 9.88 -13.16 -0.81
C GLY A 395 10.16 -11.68 -1.08
N THR A 396 9.45 -11.09 -2.03
CA THR A 396 9.57 -9.66 -2.35
C THR A 396 8.22 -8.96 -2.22
N THR A 397 8.18 -7.79 -1.60
CA THR A 397 6.96 -7.00 -1.49
C THR A 397 6.44 -6.59 -2.87
N SER A 398 5.14 -6.74 -3.07
CA SER A 398 4.40 -6.28 -4.23
C SER A 398 3.07 -5.68 -3.79
N GLU A 399 2.40 -4.97 -4.69
CA GLU A 399 1.13 -4.31 -4.39
C GLU A 399 0.05 -4.83 -5.32
N TYR A 400 -1.10 -5.19 -4.75
CA TYR A 400 -2.29 -5.60 -5.48
C TYR A 400 -3.55 -5.08 -4.79
N GLY A 401 -4.44 -4.46 -5.57
CA GLY A 401 -5.73 -3.97 -5.08
C GLY A 401 -5.62 -2.98 -3.90
N GLY A 402 -4.52 -2.21 -3.85
CA GLY A 402 -4.23 -1.24 -2.79
C GLY A 402 -3.63 -1.83 -1.51
N LEU A 403 -3.25 -3.12 -1.51
CA LEU A 403 -2.63 -3.81 -0.38
C LEU A 403 -1.22 -4.32 -0.72
N ILE A 404 -0.33 -4.30 0.26
CA ILE A 404 0.97 -4.96 0.19
C ILE A 404 0.82 -6.47 0.41
N GLN A 405 1.51 -7.24 -0.41
CA GLN A 405 1.61 -8.70 -0.35
C GLN A 405 3.06 -9.14 -0.62
N LEU A 406 3.43 -10.36 -0.24
CA LEU A 406 4.68 -10.99 -0.69
C LEU A 406 4.47 -11.78 -1.98
N ALA A 407 5.35 -11.55 -2.96
CA ALA A 407 5.40 -12.27 -4.23
C ALA A 407 6.69 -13.09 -4.34
N SER A 408 6.67 -14.07 -5.25
CA SER A 408 7.76 -15.04 -5.48
C SER A 408 8.27 -15.70 -4.19
N PRO A 409 7.36 -16.25 -3.36
CA PRO A 409 7.74 -16.71 -2.03
C PRO A 409 8.51 -18.03 -2.06
N GLU A 410 9.49 -18.16 -1.17
CA GLU A 410 10.01 -19.45 -0.73
C GLU A 410 9.49 -19.72 0.69
N VAL A 411 8.90 -20.89 0.91
CA VAL A 411 8.13 -21.18 2.12
C VAL A 411 8.73 -22.39 2.84
N ALA A 412 9.15 -22.17 4.09
CA ALA A 412 9.57 -23.22 5.01
C ALA A 412 8.50 -23.41 6.09
N VAL A 413 7.88 -24.59 6.14
CA VAL A 413 6.94 -24.96 7.22
C VAL A 413 7.75 -25.38 8.45
N VAL A 414 7.58 -24.63 9.55
CA VAL A 414 8.30 -24.82 10.81
C VAL A 414 7.56 -25.82 11.71
N SER A 415 6.24 -25.71 11.79
CA SER A 415 5.37 -26.63 12.53
C SER A 415 3.93 -26.56 12.01
N SER A 416 3.13 -27.58 12.27
CA SER A 416 1.75 -27.71 11.78
C SER A 416 0.74 -27.92 12.92
N GLY A 417 -0.51 -27.53 12.69
CA GLY A 417 -1.62 -27.77 13.62
C GLY A 417 -1.61 -26.86 14.86
N ASN A 418 -1.00 -25.68 14.74
CA ASN A 418 -0.90 -24.71 15.84
C ASN A 418 -2.26 -24.12 16.23
N ALA A 419 -2.37 -23.65 17.47
CA ALA A 419 -3.55 -22.91 17.90
C ALA A 419 -3.57 -21.54 17.23
N LEU A 420 -4.72 -21.17 16.65
CA LEU A 420 -4.96 -19.84 16.08
C LEU A 420 -6.41 -19.46 16.31
N ALA A 421 -6.63 -18.27 16.87
CA ALA A 421 -7.95 -17.68 17.04
C ALA A 421 -8.13 -16.55 16.03
N LEU A 422 -9.14 -16.67 15.17
CA LEU A 422 -9.50 -15.60 14.24
C LEU A 422 -10.39 -14.56 14.93
N PRO A 423 -10.30 -13.27 14.55
CA PRO A 423 -11.20 -12.24 15.06
C PRO A 423 -12.65 -12.51 14.64
N SER A 424 -13.61 -11.86 15.29
CA SER A 424 -14.99 -11.87 14.80
C SER A 424 -15.07 -11.15 13.45
N PRO A 425 -15.76 -11.71 12.44
CA PRO A 425 -15.84 -11.09 11.12
C PRO A 425 -16.68 -9.82 11.17
N LYS A 426 -16.21 -8.79 10.46
CA LYS A 426 -16.96 -7.55 10.21
C LYS A 426 -18.08 -7.85 9.20
N ALA A 427 -19.32 -7.88 9.67
CA ALA A 427 -20.49 -8.10 8.82
C ALA A 427 -20.75 -6.86 7.95
N LEU A 428 -20.95 -7.09 6.65
CA LEU A 428 -21.22 -6.06 5.65
C LEU A 428 -22.62 -6.29 5.07
N ASP A 429 -23.54 -5.36 5.35
CA ASP A 429 -24.80 -5.25 4.62
C ASP A 429 -24.59 -4.57 3.25
N ALA A 430 -25.64 -4.39 2.45
CA ALA A 430 -25.53 -3.81 1.11
C ALA A 430 -24.86 -2.42 1.09
N ALA A 431 -25.19 -1.55 2.05
CA ALA A 431 -24.66 -0.19 2.09
C ALA A 431 -23.20 -0.17 2.56
N ALA A 432 -22.88 -0.93 3.61
CA ALA A 432 -21.52 -1.12 4.09
C ALA A 432 -20.66 -1.80 3.04
N PHE A 433 -21.22 -2.75 2.27
CA PHE A 433 -20.54 -3.44 1.19
C PHE A 433 -20.21 -2.50 0.04
N ASP A 434 -21.10 -1.59 -0.38
CA ASP A 434 -20.83 -0.60 -1.43
C ASP A 434 -19.85 0.50 -1.00
N ALA A 435 -19.86 0.86 0.28
CA ALA A 435 -18.93 1.82 0.87
C ALA A 435 -17.56 1.21 1.21
N TYR A 436 -17.43 -0.12 1.13
CA TYR A 436 -16.28 -0.84 1.66
C TYR A 436 -14.97 -0.43 0.98
N SER A 437 -14.01 0.00 1.79
CA SER A 437 -12.61 0.14 1.41
C SER A 437 -11.74 -0.10 2.63
N SER A 438 -10.55 -0.65 2.41
CA SER A 438 -9.59 -0.91 3.48
C SER A 438 -8.17 -0.91 2.92
N SER A 439 -7.24 -0.34 3.69
CA SER A 439 -5.80 -0.37 3.41
C SER A 439 -5.08 -1.54 4.11
N LYS A 440 -5.84 -2.39 4.81
CA LYS A 440 -5.34 -3.59 5.48
C LYS A 440 -6.19 -4.80 5.10
N ILE A 441 -5.64 -5.99 5.33
CA ILE A 441 -6.40 -7.23 5.29
C ILE A 441 -7.32 -7.27 6.53
N GLU A 442 -8.63 -7.33 6.31
CA GLU A 442 -9.66 -7.44 7.35
C GLU A 442 -10.44 -8.74 7.19
N TYR A 443 -10.88 -9.32 8.31
CA TYR A 443 -11.77 -10.47 8.30
C TYR A 443 -13.23 -10.01 8.22
N ILE A 444 -13.93 -10.38 7.15
CA ILE A 444 -15.25 -9.85 6.77
C ILE A 444 -16.27 -10.96 6.52
N SER A 445 -17.56 -10.62 6.56
CA SER A 445 -18.66 -11.49 6.15
C SER A 445 -19.76 -10.73 5.41
N TYR A 446 -20.37 -11.37 4.42
CA TYR A 446 -21.48 -10.81 3.63
C TYR A 446 -22.35 -11.93 3.03
N GLU A 447 -23.60 -11.62 2.71
CA GLU A 447 -24.54 -12.54 2.04
C GLU A 447 -24.88 -12.04 0.64
N GLY A 448 -25.06 -12.97 -0.30
CA GLY A 448 -25.49 -12.64 -1.66
C GLY A 448 -25.66 -13.85 -2.56
N THR A 449 -26.12 -13.62 -3.78
CA THR A 449 -26.29 -14.67 -4.78
C THR A 449 -24.94 -15.03 -5.37
N LEU A 450 -24.51 -16.29 -5.19
CA LEU A 450 -23.28 -16.80 -5.78
C LEU A 450 -23.51 -17.14 -7.25
N THR A 451 -22.55 -16.75 -8.09
CA THR A 451 -22.53 -17.07 -9.52
C THR A 451 -21.17 -17.64 -9.91
N VAL A 452 -21.18 -18.72 -10.67
CA VAL A 452 -19.97 -19.34 -11.21
C VAL A 452 -19.92 -19.15 -12.72
N SER A 453 -18.90 -18.44 -13.20
CA SER A 453 -18.67 -18.20 -14.62
C SER A 453 -17.23 -18.58 -14.99
N GLY A 454 -17.03 -19.78 -15.51
CA GLY A 454 -15.70 -20.33 -15.78
C GLY A 454 -14.91 -20.51 -14.48
N ASN A 455 -13.79 -19.81 -14.35
CA ASN A 455 -12.94 -19.83 -13.15
C ASN A 455 -13.31 -18.75 -12.12
N TYR A 456 -14.30 -17.90 -12.42
CA TYR A 456 -14.70 -16.81 -11.54
C TYR A 456 -15.90 -17.24 -10.70
N VAL A 457 -15.77 -17.06 -9.38
CA VAL A 457 -16.84 -17.27 -8.41
C VAL A 457 -17.13 -15.92 -7.76
N ASN A 458 -18.26 -15.33 -8.11
CA ASN A 458 -18.66 -14.00 -7.65
C ASN A 458 -19.91 -14.08 -6.79
N VAL A 459 -20.11 -13.07 -5.94
CA VAL A 459 -21.27 -12.96 -5.06
C VAL A 459 -21.89 -11.59 -5.22
N GLU A 460 -23.15 -11.56 -5.67
CA GLU A 460 -23.94 -10.35 -5.81
C GLU A 460 -24.72 -10.09 -4.51
N VAL A 461 -24.27 -9.09 -3.75
CA VAL A 461 -24.96 -8.67 -2.52
C VAL A 461 -26.22 -7.90 -2.89
N ALA A 462 -27.38 -8.37 -2.42
CA ALA A 462 -28.67 -7.78 -2.76
C ALA A 462 -28.74 -6.31 -2.33
N GLY A 463 -29.01 -5.40 -3.26
CA GLY A 463 -29.06 -3.95 -3.01
C GLY A 463 -27.72 -3.22 -3.14
N ALA A 464 -26.60 -3.93 -3.26
CA ALA A 464 -25.31 -3.34 -3.60
C ALA A 464 -25.24 -3.04 -5.10
N THR A 465 -24.62 -1.92 -5.47
CA THR A 465 -24.58 -1.38 -6.85
C THR A 465 -23.18 -1.06 -7.33
N LYS A 466 -22.25 -0.85 -6.39
CA LYS A 466 -20.87 -0.43 -6.65
C LYS A 466 -19.89 -1.60 -6.55
N HIS A 467 -20.06 -2.47 -5.54
CA HIS A 467 -19.15 -3.57 -5.30
C HIS A 467 -19.78 -4.94 -5.60
N THR A 468 -18.94 -5.89 -6.00
CA THR A 468 -19.30 -7.31 -6.17
C THR A 468 -18.29 -8.15 -5.40
N GLY A 469 -18.76 -9.14 -4.64
CA GLY A 469 -17.86 -10.10 -3.97
C GLY A 469 -17.15 -10.97 -5.00
N SER A 470 -15.85 -11.17 -4.82
CA SER A 470 -15.03 -12.07 -5.65
C SER A 470 -14.35 -13.07 -4.73
N LEU A 471 -14.72 -14.34 -4.83
CA LEU A 471 -14.13 -15.42 -4.03
C LEU A 471 -12.81 -15.82 -4.68
N ALA A 472 -11.75 -15.07 -4.36
CA ALA A 472 -10.48 -15.12 -5.04
C ALA A 472 -9.84 -16.50 -4.90
N TYR A 473 -9.60 -17.16 -6.04
CA TYR A 473 -8.90 -18.45 -6.13
C TYR A 473 -9.42 -19.50 -5.14
N ILE A 474 -10.72 -19.49 -4.83
CA ILE A 474 -11.35 -20.32 -3.81
C ILE A 474 -10.98 -21.81 -3.95
N ASN A 475 -10.69 -22.47 -2.82
CA ASN A 475 -10.36 -23.89 -2.82
C ASN A 475 -11.56 -24.76 -3.25
N ASP A 476 -11.29 -25.82 -4.02
CA ASP A 476 -12.32 -26.75 -4.49
C ASP A 476 -13.08 -27.45 -3.34
N SER A 477 -12.48 -27.52 -2.15
CA SER A 477 -13.08 -28.07 -0.94
C SER A 477 -14.37 -27.35 -0.51
N PHE A 478 -14.55 -26.08 -0.89
CA PHE A 478 -15.78 -25.33 -0.61
C PHE A 478 -16.93 -25.69 -1.57
N ASN A 479 -16.66 -26.46 -2.64
CA ASN A 479 -17.66 -26.91 -3.61
C ASN A 479 -18.58 -25.78 -4.13
N ALA A 480 -17.99 -24.62 -4.44
CA ALA A 480 -18.75 -23.41 -4.78
C ALA A 480 -19.74 -23.60 -5.94
N LYS A 481 -19.43 -24.49 -6.89
CA LYS A 481 -20.31 -24.85 -8.02
C LYS A 481 -21.66 -25.39 -7.58
N SER A 482 -21.73 -26.08 -6.43
CA SER A 482 -23.00 -26.58 -5.90
C SER A 482 -23.95 -25.47 -5.43
N PHE A 483 -23.42 -24.27 -5.21
CA PHE A 483 -24.16 -23.08 -4.81
C PHE A 483 -24.42 -22.12 -5.98
N ASP A 484 -24.19 -22.53 -7.23
CA ASP A 484 -24.38 -21.64 -8.38
C ASP A 484 -25.85 -21.21 -8.53
N GLY A 485 -26.08 -19.90 -8.50
CA GLY A 485 -27.40 -19.27 -8.46
C GLY A 485 -28.11 -19.33 -7.11
N ALA A 486 -27.46 -19.82 -6.06
CA ALA A 486 -27.99 -19.84 -4.70
C ALA A 486 -27.50 -18.64 -3.87
N VAL A 487 -28.30 -18.23 -2.89
CA VAL A 487 -27.86 -17.26 -1.89
C VAL A 487 -26.93 -17.97 -0.89
N VAL A 488 -25.77 -17.38 -0.64
CA VAL A 488 -24.73 -17.89 0.26
C VAL A 488 -24.34 -16.83 1.29
N LYS A 489 -23.87 -17.28 2.44
CA LYS A 489 -23.08 -16.47 3.36
C LYS A 489 -21.60 -16.80 3.18
N VAL A 490 -20.82 -15.75 2.98
CA VAL A 490 -19.37 -15.82 2.84
C VAL A 490 -18.73 -15.25 4.09
N THR A 491 -17.75 -15.96 4.63
CA THR A 491 -16.83 -15.43 5.64
C THR A 491 -15.39 -15.62 5.15
N GLY A 492 -14.56 -14.59 5.25
CA GLY A 492 -13.17 -14.68 4.79
C GLY A 492 -12.39 -13.39 4.95
N PHE A 493 -11.14 -13.42 4.51
CA PHE A 493 -10.24 -12.26 4.56
C PHE A 493 -10.34 -11.43 3.28
N TYR A 494 -10.52 -10.13 3.42
CA TYR A 494 -10.38 -9.18 2.32
C TYR A 494 -8.92 -9.10 1.87
N VAL A 495 -8.67 -9.30 0.58
CA VAL A 495 -7.33 -9.34 -0.04
C VAL A 495 -7.17 -8.36 -1.21
N GLY A 496 -7.91 -7.26 -1.19
CA GLY A 496 -7.73 -6.13 -2.10
C GLY A 496 -8.91 -5.86 -3.04
N LEU A 497 -9.02 -4.61 -3.50
CA LEU A 497 -10.04 -4.16 -4.44
C LEU A 497 -9.54 -4.27 -5.89
N ALA A 498 -10.11 -5.17 -6.69
CA ALA A 498 -9.70 -5.37 -8.10
C ALA A 498 -10.59 -4.66 -9.13
N SER A 499 -10.03 -4.48 -10.33
CA SER A 499 -10.70 -3.93 -11.54
C SER A 499 -11.50 -2.64 -11.28
N ASN A 500 -10.80 -1.50 -11.18
CA ASN A 500 -11.37 -0.17 -10.90
C ASN A 500 -12.21 -0.13 -9.62
N ASN A 501 -11.75 -0.77 -8.55
CA ASN A 501 -12.44 -0.89 -7.27
C ASN A 501 -13.82 -1.56 -7.37
N LYS A 502 -14.05 -2.48 -8.31
CA LYS A 502 -15.34 -3.17 -8.40
C LYS A 502 -15.41 -4.41 -7.51
N TYR A 503 -14.34 -5.21 -7.48
CA TYR A 503 -14.37 -6.52 -6.85
C TYR A 503 -13.72 -6.51 -5.48
N VAL A 504 -14.49 -6.87 -4.45
CA VAL A 504 -14.00 -7.11 -3.09
C VAL A 504 -13.44 -8.53 -3.06
N ASN A 505 -12.14 -8.68 -3.30
CA ASN A 505 -11.52 -10.01 -3.30
C ASN A 505 -11.49 -10.56 -1.87
N THR A 506 -12.00 -11.77 -1.72
CA THR A 506 -12.12 -12.46 -0.42
C THR A 506 -11.46 -13.83 -0.50
N MET A 507 -10.48 -14.07 0.38
CA MET A 507 -9.96 -15.41 0.65
C MET A 507 -10.90 -16.10 1.64
N VAL A 508 -11.66 -17.08 1.14
CA VAL A 508 -12.78 -17.69 1.86
C VAL A 508 -12.28 -18.65 2.95
N THR A 509 -12.82 -18.50 4.16
CA THR A 509 -12.66 -19.47 5.26
C THR A 509 -13.95 -20.25 5.51
N GLU A 510 -15.09 -19.71 5.12
CA GLU A 510 -16.40 -20.34 5.26
C GLU A 510 -17.31 -19.96 4.08
N LEU A 511 -17.97 -20.96 3.52
CA LEU A 511 -19.02 -20.80 2.51
C LEU A 511 -20.18 -21.71 2.87
N VAL A 512 -21.32 -21.12 3.21
CA VAL A 512 -22.52 -21.85 3.64
C VAL A 512 -23.75 -21.28 2.93
N PRO A 513 -24.87 -22.02 2.86
CA PRO A 513 -26.15 -21.45 2.43
C PRO A 513 -26.45 -20.15 3.20
N GLY A 514 -26.92 -19.13 2.49
CA GLY A 514 -27.26 -17.85 3.10
C GLY A 514 -28.46 -17.97 4.02
N GLY A 515 -28.51 -17.13 5.06
CA GLY A 515 -29.61 -17.12 6.03
C GLY A 515 -30.86 -16.40 5.52
N SER A 516 -30.77 -15.67 4.41
CA SER A 516 -31.87 -14.88 3.84
C SER A 516 -32.70 -15.66 2.82
N ASP A 517 -34.01 -15.73 3.03
CA ASP A 517 -34.98 -16.42 2.17
C ASP A 517 -35.17 -15.71 0.80
N TYR A 518 -35.32 -16.45 -0.31
CA TYR A 518 -35.54 -15.92 -1.68
C TYR A 518 -36.38 -16.84 -2.60
N LEU A 519 -37.01 -16.26 -3.63
CA LEU A 519 -37.77 -16.93 -4.70
C LEU A 519 -37.61 -16.17 -6.04
N THR A 520 -37.33 -16.86 -7.17
CA THR A 520 -37.30 -16.29 -8.54
C THR A 520 -37.69 -17.33 -9.62
N VAL A 521 -38.00 -16.91 -10.86
CA VAL A 521 -38.30 -17.77 -12.02
C VAL A 521 -37.42 -17.44 -13.25
N SER A 522 -37.16 -18.40 -14.14
CA SER A 522 -36.30 -18.18 -15.32
C SER A 522 -36.96 -17.42 -16.48
N ALA A 523 -38.29 -17.39 -16.55
CA ALA A 523 -39.04 -16.66 -17.57
C ALA A 523 -40.43 -16.28 -17.03
N THR A 524 -40.96 -15.13 -17.48
CA THR A 524 -42.35 -14.71 -17.21
C THR A 524 -43.26 -14.84 -18.43
N ALA A 525 -42.72 -15.24 -19.58
CA ALA A 525 -43.46 -15.49 -20.81
C ALA A 525 -42.90 -16.73 -21.53
N LEU A 526 -43.79 -17.62 -21.97
CA LEU A 526 -43.49 -18.86 -22.69
C LEU A 526 -44.37 -18.95 -23.94
N SER A 527 -43.91 -19.65 -24.97
CA SER A 527 -44.73 -20.03 -26.12
C SER A 527 -44.57 -21.51 -26.42
N ALA A 528 -45.67 -22.17 -26.78
CA ALA A 528 -45.70 -23.56 -27.20
C ALA A 528 -46.42 -23.69 -28.55
N SER A 529 -45.92 -24.57 -29.42
CA SER A 529 -46.52 -24.90 -30.70
C SER A 529 -47.89 -25.57 -30.53
N ALA A 530 -48.73 -25.61 -31.56
CA ALA A 530 -50.05 -26.22 -31.47
C ALA A 530 -49.99 -27.74 -31.21
N ASP A 531 -48.93 -28.41 -31.67
CA ASP A 531 -48.68 -29.83 -31.47
C ASP A 531 -47.85 -30.13 -30.20
N ALA A 532 -47.33 -29.10 -29.53
CA ALA A 532 -46.60 -29.27 -28.29
C ALA A 532 -47.50 -29.86 -27.20
N THR A 533 -46.89 -30.71 -26.39
CA THR A 533 -47.54 -31.32 -25.23
C THR A 533 -46.94 -30.87 -23.91
N THR A 534 -45.83 -30.12 -23.96
CA THR A 534 -45.14 -29.61 -22.78
C THR A 534 -44.46 -28.27 -23.02
N ALA A 535 -44.27 -27.48 -21.97
CA ALA A 535 -43.36 -26.34 -21.88
C ALA A 535 -42.64 -26.35 -20.53
N THR A 536 -41.46 -25.73 -20.40
CA THR A 536 -40.69 -25.72 -19.14
C THR A 536 -40.20 -24.33 -18.76
N PHE A 537 -40.02 -24.12 -17.45
CA PHE A 537 -39.30 -22.97 -16.87
C PHE A 537 -38.67 -23.41 -15.53
N ASP A 538 -37.72 -22.63 -15.00
CA ASP A 538 -37.02 -22.96 -13.74
C ASP A 538 -37.49 -22.05 -12.60
N VAL A 539 -37.60 -22.61 -11.40
CA VAL A 539 -37.77 -21.92 -10.12
C VAL A 539 -36.46 -21.99 -9.35
N LYS A 540 -35.97 -20.84 -8.87
CA LYS A 540 -34.80 -20.79 -7.95
C LYS A 540 -35.23 -20.22 -6.61
N ALA A 541 -35.00 -20.95 -5.53
CA ALA A 541 -35.43 -20.59 -4.18
C ALA A 541 -34.62 -21.35 -3.12
N ASN A 542 -34.58 -20.85 -1.88
CA ASN A 542 -34.20 -21.59 -0.66
C ASN A 542 -35.37 -21.77 0.31
N VAL A 543 -36.58 -21.41 -0.13
CA VAL A 543 -37.83 -21.56 0.60
C VAL A 543 -38.77 -22.53 -0.09
N ALA A 544 -39.80 -22.96 0.63
CA ALA A 544 -40.91 -23.69 0.05
C ALA A 544 -41.73 -22.79 -0.90
N TRP A 545 -42.13 -23.33 -2.05
CA TRP A 545 -42.93 -22.64 -3.06
C TRP A 545 -43.97 -23.57 -3.69
N THR A 546 -44.97 -22.97 -4.33
CA THR A 546 -46.07 -23.63 -5.04
C THR A 546 -46.25 -23.05 -6.43
N VAL A 547 -46.73 -23.86 -7.39
CA VAL A 547 -47.10 -23.44 -8.73
C VAL A 547 -48.55 -23.82 -9.01
N THR A 548 -49.36 -22.86 -9.44
CA THR A 548 -50.76 -23.08 -9.84
C THR A 548 -51.01 -22.59 -11.25
N SER A 549 -51.83 -23.31 -12.01
CA SER A 549 -52.31 -22.88 -13.33
C SER A 549 -53.71 -22.28 -13.21
N ASP A 550 -53.98 -21.18 -13.92
CA ASP A 550 -55.33 -20.62 -14.07
C ASP A 550 -56.21 -21.46 -15.02
N ASN A 551 -55.63 -22.45 -15.71
CA ASN A 551 -56.32 -23.36 -16.60
C ASN A 551 -56.02 -24.82 -16.25
N SER A 552 -57.04 -25.58 -15.82
CA SER A 552 -56.89 -26.97 -15.38
C SER A 552 -56.45 -27.95 -16.46
N ALA A 553 -56.54 -27.60 -17.76
CA ALA A 553 -56.01 -28.40 -18.85
C ALA A 553 -54.46 -28.34 -18.96
N TYR A 554 -53.84 -27.41 -18.24
CA TYR A 554 -52.40 -27.17 -18.20
C TYR A 554 -51.91 -27.49 -16.80
N THR A 555 -51.37 -28.69 -16.64
CA THR A 555 -50.90 -29.21 -15.34
C THR A 555 -49.42 -28.94 -15.17
N VAL A 556 -48.94 -28.73 -13.94
CA VAL A 556 -47.54 -28.43 -13.65
C VAL A 556 -46.91 -29.51 -12.80
N GLU A 557 -45.66 -29.87 -13.10
CA GLU A 557 -44.89 -30.85 -12.35
C GLU A 557 -43.42 -30.42 -12.20
N PRO A 558 -42.90 -30.28 -10.96
CA PRO A 558 -43.63 -30.40 -9.69
C PRO A 558 -44.52 -29.17 -9.43
N ALA A 559 -45.69 -29.38 -8.80
CA ALA A 559 -46.60 -28.30 -8.41
C ALA A 559 -46.19 -27.56 -7.12
N SER A 560 -45.16 -28.07 -6.43
CA SER A 560 -44.55 -27.45 -5.24
C SER A 560 -43.12 -27.95 -5.07
N GLY A 561 -42.28 -27.17 -4.42
CA GLY A 561 -40.92 -27.58 -4.10
C GLY A 561 -40.36 -26.79 -2.92
N ASN A 562 -39.15 -27.17 -2.51
CA ASN A 562 -38.35 -26.45 -1.53
C ASN A 562 -36.90 -26.50 -2.02
N GLY A 563 -36.34 -25.36 -2.39
CA GLY A 563 -35.11 -25.32 -3.19
C GLY A 563 -35.36 -25.07 -4.67
N ASN A 564 -34.31 -25.17 -5.49
CA ASN A 564 -34.41 -25.00 -6.94
C ASN A 564 -35.13 -26.20 -7.61
N ALA A 565 -35.92 -25.96 -8.66
CA ALA A 565 -36.45 -27.03 -9.53
C ALA A 565 -36.80 -26.53 -10.94
N THR A 566 -36.77 -27.42 -11.92
CA THR A 566 -37.38 -27.19 -13.24
C THR A 566 -38.84 -27.61 -13.21
N VAL A 567 -39.74 -26.71 -13.56
CA VAL A 567 -41.19 -26.93 -13.63
C VAL A 567 -41.58 -27.23 -15.08
N THR A 568 -42.22 -28.38 -15.28
CA THR A 568 -42.78 -28.81 -16.56
C THR A 568 -44.29 -28.58 -16.58
N VAL A 569 -44.76 -27.78 -17.52
CA VAL A 569 -46.18 -27.58 -17.83
C VAL A 569 -46.59 -28.62 -18.86
N LYS A 570 -47.54 -29.48 -18.55
CA LYS A 570 -48.08 -30.54 -19.42
C LYS A 570 -49.48 -30.17 -19.88
N PHE A 571 -49.73 -30.32 -21.18
CA PHE A 571 -51.00 -30.01 -21.83
C PHE A 571 -51.19 -30.92 -23.06
N ALA A 572 -52.43 -31.07 -23.53
CA ALA A 572 -52.69 -31.74 -24.81
C ALA A 572 -52.49 -30.75 -25.97
N ALA A 573 -52.05 -31.24 -27.13
CA ALA A 573 -51.96 -30.44 -28.36
C ALA A 573 -53.22 -29.60 -28.58
N ASN A 574 -53.05 -28.33 -28.92
CA ASN A 574 -54.16 -27.44 -29.20
C ASN A 574 -54.70 -27.70 -30.61
N THR A 575 -55.86 -28.34 -30.68
CA THR A 575 -56.55 -28.65 -31.95
C THR A 575 -57.37 -27.48 -32.50
N GLU A 576 -57.59 -26.44 -31.69
CA GLU A 576 -58.35 -25.24 -32.06
C GLU A 576 -57.53 -24.30 -32.92
N GLU A 577 -58.16 -23.55 -33.82
CA GLU A 577 -57.48 -22.54 -34.65
C GLU A 577 -57.00 -21.31 -33.85
N THR A 578 -57.53 -21.13 -32.64
CA THR A 578 -57.19 -20.02 -31.74
C THR A 578 -56.13 -20.42 -30.71
N SER A 579 -55.21 -19.49 -30.44
CA SER A 579 -54.21 -19.63 -29.37
C SER A 579 -54.86 -19.54 -28.00
N LYS A 580 -54.38 -20.36 -27.06
CA LYS A 580 -54.76 -20.34 -25.64
C LYS A 580 -53.67 -19.65 -24.83
N VAL A 581 -54.07 -18.72 -23.97
CA VAL A 581 -53.18 -18.04 -23.02
C VAL A 581 -53.46 -18.58 -21.63
N VAL A 582 -52.41 -18.97 -20.92
CA VAL A 582 -52.48 -19.61 -19.60
C VAL A 582 -51.51 -18.92 -18.67
N ASN A 583 -51.93 -18.55 -17.47
CA ASN A 583 -51.06 -17.97 -16.46
C ASN A 583 -50.75 -18.99 -15.37
N LEU A 584 -49.45 -19.17 -15.13
CA LEU A 584 -48.92 -20.00 -14.07
C LEU A 584 -48.42 -19.08 -12.96
N THR A 585 -48.92 -19.26 -11.75
CA THR A 585 -48.53 -18.46 -10.58
C THR A 585 -47.56 -19.27 -9.73
N VAL A 586 -46.34 -18.76 -9.56
CA VAL A 586 -45.31 -19.33 -8.69
C VAL A 586 -45.23 -18.49 -7.42
N SER A 587 -45.48 -19.06 -6.25
CA SER A 587 -45.58 -18.29 -5.00
C SER A 587 -44.93 -18.98 -3.81
N THR A 588 -44.58 -18.20 -2.78
CA THR A 588 -44.10 -18.68 -1.48
C THR A 588 -44.85 -18.00 -0.33
N THR A 589 -44.88 -18.66 0.82
CA THR A 589 -45.38 -18.11 2.09
C THR A 589 -44.27 -17.52 2.96
N ALA A 590 -43.00 -17.75 2.61
CA ALA A 590 -41.86 -17.19 3.31
C ALA A 590 -41.75 -15.67 3.11
N GLU A 591 -41.12 -14.99 4.06
CA GLU A 591 -40.87 -13.55 3.96
C GLU A 591 -39.67 -13.28 3.06
N VAL A 592 -39.97 -13.07 1.77
CA VAL A 592 -38.99 -12.75 0.71
C VAL A 592 -39.37 -11.45 0.01
N ALA A 593 -38.42 -10.83 -0.71
CA ALA A 593 -38.64 -9.58 -1.44
C ALA A 593 -39.78 -9.66 -2.48
N THR A 594 -39.91 -10.79 -3.19
CA THR A 594 -40.98 -11.04 -4.17
C THR A 594 -41.65 -12.38 -3.86
N LYS A 595 -42.87 -12.34 -3.31
CA LYS A 595 -43.59 -13.54 -2.88
C LYS A 595 -44.29 -14.31 -4.00
N SER A 596 -44.43 -13.71 -5.19
CA SER A 596 -45.15 -14.33 -6.31
C SER A 596 -44.65 -13.84 -7.66
N TYR A 597 -44.60 -14.75 -8.64
CA TYR A 597 -44.34 -14.50 -10.05
C TYR A 597 -45.48 -15.07 -10.91
N THR A 598 -45.78 -14.39 -12.03
CA THR A 598 -46.71 -14.89 -13.05
C THR A 598 -45.94 -15.23 -14.31
N VAL A 599 -46.07 -16.47 -14.78
CA VAL A 599 -45.50 -16.97 -16.04
C VAL A 599 -46.63 -17.21 -17.03
N THR A 600 -46.67 -16.43 -18.11
CA THR A 600 -47.72 -16.51 -19.13
C THR A 600 -47.30 -17.43 -20.28
N LEU A 601 -48.00 -18.54 -20.47
CA LEU A 601 -47.82 -19.48 -21.58
C LEU A 601 -48.83 -19.20 -22.70
N THR A 602 -48.33 -18.93 -23.90
CA THR A 602 -49.12 -18.86 -25.13
C THR A 602 -49.01 -20.18 -25.90
N HIS A 603 -50.03 -21.03 -25.81
CA HIS A 603 -50.15 -22.28 -26.56
C HIS A 603 -50.89 -22.03 -27.88
N ARG A 604 -50.19 -22.14 -29.00
CA ARG A 604 -50.68 -21.73 -30.33
C ARG A 604 -51.87 -22.55 -30.82
N GLY A 605 -52.73 -21.94 -31.62
CA GLY A 605 -53.78 -22.65 -32.35
C GLY A 605 -53.24 -23.43 -33.56
N LYS A 606 -53.96 -24.50 -33.97
CA LYS A 606 -53.73 -25.29 -35.17
C LYS A 606 -54.01 -24.42 -36.41
N GLY A 607 -52.98 -24.03 -37.14
CA GLY A 607 -53.07 -23.00 -38.18
C GLY A 607 -54.16 -23.23 -39.24
N GLY A 608 -55.01 -22.21 -39.44
CA GLY A 608 -56.04 -22.19 -40.48
C GLY A 608 -56.93 -20.93 -40.55
N SER A 609 -56.37 -19.79 -40.97
CA SER A 609 -57.07 -18.68 -41.67
C SER A 609 -57.83 -17.58 -40.90
N GLN A 610 -57.63 -16.36 -41.42
CA GLN A 610 -58.21 -15.03 -41.14
C GLN A 610 -57.80 -14.30 -39.84
N GLY A 611 -56.89 -13.33 -40.00
CA GLY A 611 -56.71 -12.22 -39.06
C GLY A 611 -56.15 -12.61 -37.70
N GLY A 612 -55.25 -13.60 -37.66
CA GLY A 612 -54.76 -14.19 -36.41
C GLY A 612 -54.32 -13.15 -35.38
N ALA A 613 -54.71 -13.38 -34.12
CA ALA A 613 -54.23 -12.61 -32.99
C ALA A 613 -52.70 -12.55 -33.02
N GLU A 614 -52.14 -11.37 -32.73
CA GLU A 614 -50.70 -11.20 -32.65
C GLU A 614 -50.10 -12.20 -31.64
N VAL A 615 -49.14 -12.98 -32.11
CA VAL A 615 -48.39 -13.91 -31.28
C VAL A 615 -47.06 -13.25 -30.94
N VAL A 616 -46.69 -13.34 -29.66
CA VAL A 616 -45.41 -12.85 -29.15
C VAL A 616 -44.49 -14.03 -28.88
N ALA A 617 -43.31 -14.00 -29.47
CA ALA A 617 -42.24 -14.93 -29.18
C ALA A 617 -41.05 -14.16 -28.61
N SER A 618 -40.39 -14.72 -27.61
CA SER A 618 -39.26 -14.06 -26.98
C SER A 618 -38.18 -15.05 -26.56
N VAL A 619 -36.93 -14.60 -26.65
CA VAL A 619 -35.77 -15.30 -26.10
C VAL A 619 -34.98 -14.36 -25.21
N GLU A 620 -34.51 -14.90 -24.10
CA GLU A 620 -33.78 -14.16 -23.06
C GLU A 620 -32.26 -14.28 -23.25
N LYS A 621 -31.53 -13.50 -22.44
CA LYS A 621 -30.09 -13.28 -22.54
C LYS A 621 -29.27 -14.56 -22.69
N ASP A 622 -29.56 -15.58 -21.89
CA ASP A 622 -28.77 -16.82 -21.86
C ASP A 622 -28.90 -17.62 -23.15
N TYR A 623 -30.10 -17.64 -23.74
CA TYR A 623 -30.32 -18.28 -25.03
C TYR A 623 -29.62 -17.49 -26.14
N LEU A 624 -29.76 -16.17 -26.12
CA LEU A 624 -29.13 -15.24 -27.06
C LEU A 624 -27.60 -15.28 -27.01
N ALA A 625 -27.01 -15.53 -25.84
CA ALA A 625 -25.57 -15.69 -25.66
C ALA A 625 -25.05 -16.99 -26.27
N LYS A 626 -25.80 -18.09 -26.12
CA LYS A 626 -25.43 -19.42 -26.64
C LYS A 626 -25.66 -19.55 -28.14
N ASN A 627 -26.61 -18.80 -28.69
CA ASN A 627 -27.06 -18.94 -30.06
C ASN A 627 -26.83 -17.64 -30.84
N LYS A 628 -25.76 -17.61 -31.65
CA LYS A 628 -25.50 -16.49 -32.58
C LYS A 628 -26.67 -16.31 -33.57
N SER A 629 -27.21 -17.42 -34.06
CA SER A 629 -28.44 -17.49 -34.84
C SER A 629 -29.31 -18.57 -34.19
N GLY A 630 -30.62 -18.37 -34.17
CA GLY A 630 -31.49 -19.25 -33.41
C GLY A 630 -32.96 -19.11 -33.78
N LYS A 631 -33.77 -19.91 -33.14
CA LYS A 631 -35.23 -19.84 -33.23
C LYS A 631 -35.79 -19.16 -31.99
N LEU A 632 -36.73 -18.25 -32.17
CA LEU A 632 -37.60 -17.80 -31.07
C LEU A 632 -38.72 -18.80 -30.85
N ASP A 633 -39.16 -19.44 -31.94
CA ASP A 633 -40.14 -20.52 -31.96
C ASP A 633 -40.09 -21.24 -33.32
N ASP A 634 -41.08 -22.07 -33.64
CA ASP A 634 -41.11 -22.85 -34.88
C ASP A 634 -41.19 -22.05 -36.18
N VAL A 635 -41.78 -20.86 -36.14
CA VAL A 635 -42.02 -20.00 -37.31
C VAL A 635 -41.21 -18.71 -37.28
N ILE A 636 -40.69 -18.28 -36.13
CA ILE A 636 -39.78 -17.12 -36.01
C ILE A 636 -38.36 -17.56 -35.71
N SER A 637 -37.43 -17.11 -36.55
CA SER A 637 -36.00 -17.28 -36.36
C SER A 637 -35.25 -15.96 -36.49
N TYR A 638 -34.00 -15.94 -36.03
CA TYR A 638 -33.09 -14.84 -36.24
C TYR A 638 -31.71 -15.33 -36.67
N GLU A 639 -31.06 -14.50 -37.45
CA GLU A 639 -29.71 -14.70 -37.95
C GLU A 639 -28.87 -13.45 -37.66
N ASN A 640 -27.79 -13.61 -36.92
CA ASN A 640 -26.83 -12.55 -36.67
C ASN A 640 -25.55 -12.86 -37.46
N ASP A 641 -25.13 -11.95 -38.34
CA ASP A 641 -23.92 -12.15 -39.14
C ASP A 641 -22.64 -11.71 -38.40
N THR A 642 -22.75 -11.08 -37.24
CA THR A 642 -21.60 -10.57 -36.46
C THR A 642 -20.56 -11.64 -36.16
N ASP A 643 -19.33 -11.45 -36.63
CA ASP A 643 -18.19 -12.28 -36.21
C ASP A 643 -17.71 -11.89 -34.82
N TYR A 644 -17.74 -12.85 -33.88
CA TYR A 644 -17.29 -12.66 -32.51
C TYR A 644 -15.80 -12.96 -32.33
N GLY A 645 -15.14 -13.58 -33.31
CA GLY A 645 -13.81 -14.19 -33.13
C GLY A 645 -13.83 -15.19 -31.98
N ASP A 646 -12.75 -15.21 -31.18
CA ASP A 646 -12.60 -16.09 -30.00
C ASP A 646 -13.33 -15.57 -28.75
N ASN A 647 -14.10 -14.48 -28.85
CA ASN A 647 -14.72 -13.88 -27.69
C ASN A 647 -15.95 -14.69 -27.23
N THR A 648 -15.92 -15.17 -25.99
CA THR A 648 -17.14 -15.64 -25.33
C THR A 648 -18.11 -14.48 -25.16
N VAL A 649 -19.31 -14.60 -25.72
CA VAL A 649 -20.37 -13.59 -25.61
C VAL A 649 -21.36 -13.98 -24.52
N THR A 650 -21.75 -13.00 -23.69
CA THR A 650 -22.72 -13.15 -22.59
C THR A 650 -24.12 -12.68 -22.97
N GLU A 651 -24.27 -12.14 -24.17
CA GLU A 651 -25.52 -11.67 -24.77
C GLU A 651 -25.35 -11.59 -26.30
N LEU A 652 -26.43 -11.46 -27.06
CA LEU A 652 -26.33 -11.29 -28.51
C LEU A 652 -25.73 -9.92 -28.83
N ARG A 653 -24.63 -9.87 -29.58
CA ARG A 653 -23.96 -8.62 -29.97
C ARG A 653 -24.11 -8.40 -31.47
N VAL A 654 -24.57 -7.22 -31.86
CA VAL A 654 -24.59 -6.81 -33.26
C VAL A 654 -23.53 -5.73 -33.42
N TYR A 655 -22.37 -6.07 -34.00
CA TYR A 655 -21.27 -5.11 -34.16
C TYR A 655 -21.56 -4.08 -35.24
N LYS A 656 -20.83 -2.96 -35.20
CA LYS A 656 -20.99 -1.90 -36.20
C LYS A 656 -20.77 -2.46 -37.61
N GLY A 657 -21.70 -2.16 -38.51
CA GLY A 657 -21.73 -2.63 -39.89
C GLY A 657 -22.32 -4.03 -40.09
N GLN A 658 -22.72 -4.70 -39.01
CA GLN A 658 -23.29 -6.05 -39.03
C GLN A 658 -24.82 -6.01 -38.92
N ASN A 659 -25.47 -7.10 -39.31
CA ASN A 659 -26.90 -7.27 -39.42
C ASN A 659 -27.46 -8.31 -38.45
N LEU A 660 -28.63 -7.99 -37.92
CA LEU A 660 -29.51 -8.95 -37.27
C LEU A 660 -30.79 -9.07 -38.09
N THR A 661 -31.03 -10.26 -38.64
CA THR A 661 -32.15 -10.54 -39.54
C THR A 661 -33.14 -11.46 -38.85
N ILE A 662 -34.37 -11.00 -38.64
CA ILE A 662 -35.48 -11.77 -38.11
C ILE A 662 -36.29 -12.29 -39.31
N LYS A 663 -36.59 -13.58 -39.32
CA LYS A 663 -37.29 -14.27 -40.41
C LYS A 663 -38.52 -15.00 -39.86
N ALA A 664 -39.66 -14.74 -40.48
CA ALA A 664 -40.88 -15.52 -40.33
C ALA A 664 -40.98 -16.57 -41.45
N ALA A 665 -41.50 -17.74 -41.10
CA ALA A 665 -41.80 -18.80 -42.06
C ALA A 665 -42.93 -18.40 -43.03
N ASP A 666 -43.03 -19.09 -44.17
CA ASP A 666 -44.07 -18.86 -45.17
C ASP A 666 -45.48 -18.87 -44.55
N GLY A 667 -46.30 -17.88 -44.92
CA GLY A 667 -47.65 -17.70 -44.37
C GLY A 667 -47.71 -16.91 -43.07
N TYR A 668 -46.63 -16.23 -42.66
CA TYR A 668 -46.59 -15.34 -41.49
C TYR A 668 -45.95 -13.98 -41.80
N THR A 669 -46.42 -12.93 -41.13
CA THR A 669 -45.87 -11.58 -41.17
C THR A 669 -45.42 -11.12 -39.80
N ILE A 670 -44.26 -10.49 -39.74
CA ILE A 670 -43.76 -9.77 -38.56
C ILE A 670 -44.47 -8.41 -38.49
N THR A 671 -44.98 -8.04 -37.32
CA THR A 671 -45.62 -6.73 -37.08
C THR A 671 -44.79 -5.85 -36.15
N LYS A 672 -44.00 -6.46 -35.25
CA LYS A 672 -43.13 -5.74 -34.32
C LYS A 672 -41.91 -6.55 -33.91
N VAL A 673 -40.76 -5.90 -33.75
CA VAL A 673 -39.57 -6.48 -33.12
C VAL A 673 -39.11 -5.56 -32.01
N GLU A 674 -38.97 -6.08 -30.79
CA GLU A 674 -38.47 -5.38 -29.62
C GLU A 674 -37.12 -5.95 -29.18
N PHE A 675 -36.16 -5.04 -28.99
CA PHE A 675 -34.81 -5.29 -28.50
C PHE A 675 -34.67 -4.65 -27.12
N THR A 676 -34.60 -5.46 -26.07
CA THR A 676 -34.12 -4.96 -24.79
C THR A 676 -32.61 -5.05 -24.78
N CYS A 677 -31.95 -3.91 -24.61
CA CYS A 677 -30.50 -3.79 -24.67
C CYS A 677 -29.88 -3.66 -23.28
N THR A 678 -28.56 -3.85 -23.20
CA THR A 678 -27.81 -3.64 -21.94
C THR A 678 -27.79 -2.18 -21.46
N LYS A 679 -27.93 -1.24 -22.41
CA LYS A 679 -27.89 0.21 -22.21
C LYS A 679 -29.05 0.89 -22.93
N ASP A 680 -29.26 2.16 -22.59
CA ASP A 680 -30.36 2.95 -23.12
C ASP A 680 -30.21 3.23 -24.63
N CYS A 681 -31.30 3.56 -25.31
CA CYS A 681 -31.30 3.89 -26.73
C CYS A 681 -30.38 5.08 -27.03
N GLY A 682 -29.68 5.02 -28.16
CA GLY A 682 -28.76 6.08 -28.61
C GLY A 682 -27.38 6.08 -27.93
N VAL A 683 -27.12 5.22 -26.94
CA VAL A 683 -25.78 5.04 -26.37
C VAL A 683 -25.15 3.71 -26.77
N LYS A 684 -23.81 3.62 -26.68
CA LYS A 684 -23.06 2.41 -27.04
C LYS A 684 -23.62 1.20 -26.30
N GLN A 685 -23.87 0.10 -27.02
CA GLN A 685 -24.52 -1.14 -26.55
C GLN A 685 -26.06 -1.07 -26.41
N GLY A 686 -26.67 0.08 -26.67
CA GLY A 686 -28.11 0.26 -26.80
C GLY A 686 -28.62 0.07 -28.24
N PHE A 687 -29.93 0.24 -28.42
CA PHE A 687 -30.58 0.30 -29.73
C PHE A 687 -30.47 1.70 -30.33
N TYR A 688 -30.21 1.81 -31.62
CA TYR A 688 -30.09 3.08 -32.33
C TYR A 688 -31.26 3.24 -33.31
N THR A 689 -32.15 4.19 -33.05
CA THR A 689 -33.34 4.44 -33.88
C THR A 689 -33.01 4.92 -35.29
N THR A 690 -31.79 5.45 -35.48
CA THR A 690 -31.18 5.91 -36.72
C THR A 690 -30.51 4.80 -37.52
N SER A 691 -30.35 3.60 -36.95
CA SER A 691 -29.75 2.47 -37.65
C SER A 691 -30.70 1.94 -38.74
N PRO A 692 -30.20 1.63 -39.95
CA PRO A 692 -31.03 1.18 -41.06
C PRO A 692 -31.81 -0.09 -40.71
N VAL A 693 -33.10 -0.09 -41.09
CA VAL A 693 -33.96 -1.27 -41.08
C VAL A 693 -34.49 -1.49 -42.49
N SER A 694 -34.38 -2.72 -42.99
CA SER A 694 -34.99 -3.14 -44.25
C SER A 694 -36.04 -4.22 -44.02
N VAL A 695 -37.17 -4.08 -44.70
CA VAL A 695 -38.29 -5.03 -44.75
C VAL A 695 -38.59 -5.41 -46.20
N ASP A 696 -39.45 -6.41 -46.40
CA ASP A 696 -39.80 -6.89 -47.74
C ASP A 696 -40.54 -5.84 -48.58
N SER A 697 -40.47 -5.99 -49.90
CA SER A 697 -41.13 -5.10 -50.86
C SER A 697 -42.63 -4.98 -50.59
N GLY A 698 -43.12 -3.75 -50.43
CA GLY A 698 -44.53 -3.46 -50.11
C GLY A 698 -44.83 -3.27 -48.61
N ALA A 699 -43.85 -3.48 -47.73
CA ALA A 699 -43.92 -3.11 -46.32
C ALA A 699 -43.08 -1.86 -46.01
N SER A 700 -43.39 -1.19 -44.90
CA SER A 700 -42.58 -0.12 -44.33
C SER A 700 -42.27 -0.42 -42.86
N SER A 701 -41.21 0.18 -42.33
CA SER A 701 -40.82 0.03 -40.93
C SER A 701 -40.53 1.37 -40.28
N GLU A 702 -40.81 1.46 -38.98
CA GLU A 702 -40.52 2.61 -38.14
C GLU A 702 -39.77 2.15 -36.88
N SER A 703 -38.63 2.79 -36.60
CA SER A 703 -37.81 2.49 -35.42
C SER A 703 -38.03 3.54 -34.34
N THR A 704 -38.39 3.11 -33.14
CA THR A 704 -38.55 3.95 -31.95
C THR A 704 -37.73 3.39 -30.78
N GLY A 705 -37.46 4.19 -29.75
CA GLY A 705 -36.66 3.74 -28.61
C GLY A 705 -36.89 4.58 -27.37
N SER A 706 -37.02 3.92 -26.21
CA SER A 706 -37.17 4.55 -24.91
C SER A 706 -36.49 3.71 -23.83
N GLY A 707 -35.69 4.34 -22.96
CA GLY A 707 -34.85 3.62 -22.00
C GLY A 707 -34.02 2.55 -22.70
N LYS A 708 -33.98 1.33 -22.17
CA LYS A 708 -33.25 0.19 -22.75
C LYS A 708 -33.97 -0.52 -23.89
N VAL A 709 -35.16 -0.09 -24.28
CA VAL A 709 -36.01 -0.82 -25.23
C VAL A 709 -36.05 -0.09 -26.56
N GLY A 710 -35.55 -0.76 -27.60
CA GLY A 710 -35.70 -0.38 -28.98
C GLY A 710 -36.80 -1.18 -29.67
N THR A 711 -37.61 -0.53 -30.49
CA THR A 711 -38.74 -1.17 -31.18
C THR A 711 -38.69 -0.87 -32.67
N VAL A 712 -38.89 -1.89 -33.48
CA VAL A 712 -39.15 -1.78 -34.93
C VAL A 712 -40.59 -2.21 -35.16
N THR A 713 -41.45 -1.28 -35.56
CA THR A 713 -42.83 -1.54 -35.95
C THR A 713 -42.92 -1.65 -37.46
N VAL A 714 -43.64 -2.64 -37.97
CA VAL A 714 -43.82 -2.89 -39.41
C VAL A 714 -45.27 -2.62 -39.82
N SER A 715 -45.45 -1.88 -40.90
CA SER A 715 -46.74 -1.73 -41.58
C SER A 715 -46.70 -2.44 -42.94
N GLY A 716 -47.72 -3.25 -43.22
CA GLY A 716 -47.76 -4.14 -44.39
C GLY A 716 -47.32 -5.57 -44.05
N ASN A 717 -47.16 -6.41 -45.08
CA ASN A 717 -46.78 -7.81 -44.91
C ASN A 717 -45.27 -7.97 -45.12
N THR A 718 -44.55 -8.44 -44.10
CA THR A 718 -43.14 -8.79 -44.21
C THR A 718 -42.82 -10.11 -43.53
N SER A 719 -42.13 -10.98 -44.24
CA SER A 719 -41.47 -12.17 -43.72
C SER A 719 -40.13 -11.84 -43.06
N THR A 720 -39.48 -10.73 -43.41
CA THR A 720 -38.12 -10.41 -42.97
C THR A 720 -37.99 -9.00 -42.40
N VAL A 721 -37.42 -8.88 -41.20
CA VAL A 721 -36.97 -7.60 -40.63
C VAL A 721 -35.46 -7.67 -40.41
N LYS A 722 -34.71 -6.83 -41.12
CA LYS A 722 -33.24 -6.78 -41.00
C LYS A 722 -32.81 -5.43 -40.43
N TYR A 723 -32.19 -5.47 -39.24
CA TYR A 723 -31.58 -4.32 -38.58
C TYR A 723 -30.06 -4.32 -38.82
N THR A 724 -29.50 -3.19 -39.28
CA THR A 724 -28.06 -3.00 -39.49
C THR A 724 -27.51 -2.00 -38.49
N ALA A 725 -26.61 -2.42 -37.61
CA ALA A 725 -26.02 -1.51 -36.62
C ALA A 725 -25.04 -0.52 -37.28
N SER A 726 -25.49 0.69 -37.66
CA SER A 726 -24.67 1.63 -38.45
C SER A 726 -23.76 2.53 -37.63
N GLU A 727 -24.10 2.79 -36.36
CA GLU A 727 -23.36 3.73 -35.52
C GLU A 727 -22.28 3.06 -34.67
N GLN A 728 -22.71 2.15 -33.80
CA GLN A 728 -21.92 1.42 -32.81
C GLN A 728 -22.51 0.02 -32.63
N GLN A 729 -21.90 -0.81 -31.77
CA GLN A 729 -22.47 -2.10 -31.42
C GLN A 729 -23.79 -1.96 -30.63
N MET A 730 -24.74 -2.86 -30.88
CA MET A 730 -25.92 -3.12 -30.06
C MET A 730 -25.72 -4.41 -29.27
N ARG A 731 -26.18 -4.48 -28.02
CA ARG A 731 -26.11 -5.69 -27.19
C ARG A 731 -27.47 -6.03 -26.62
N VAL A 732 -28.07 -7.10 -27.14
CA VAL A 732 -29.46 -7.50 -26.89
C VAL A 732 -29.50 -8.56 -25.80
N VAL A 733 -30.22 -8.26 -24.71
CA VAL A 733 -30.43 -9.17 -23.57
C VAL A 733 -31.82 -9.81 -23.58
N LYS A 734 -32.74 -9.29 -24.39
CA LYS A 734 -34.02 -9.93 -24.69
C LYS A 734 -34.45 -9.52 -26.08
N LEU A 735 -34.82 -10.50 -26.90
CA LEU A 735 -35.37 -10.30 -28.24
C LEU A 735 -36.81 -10.78 -28.22
N THR A 736 -37.73 -9.91 -28.57
CA THR A 736 -39.17 -10.19 -28.62
C THR A 736 -39.70 -9.87 -30.01
N VAL A 737 -40.43 -10.79 -30.63
CA VAL A 737 -41.01 -10.62 -31.96
C VAL A 737 -42.51 -10.83 -31.88
N THR A 738 -43.26 -9.86 -32.37
CA THR A 738 -44.71 -9.95 -32.58
C THR A 738 -44.98 -10.22 -34.04
N TYR A 739 -45.78 -11.24 -34.32
CA TYR A 739 -46.10 -11.67 -35.67
C TYR A 739 -47.52 -12.25 -35.74
N LYS A 740 -48.04 -12.42 -36.95
CA LYS A 740 -49.35 -13.04 -37.20
C LYS A 740 -49.35 -13.82 -38.51
N SER A 741 -50.30 -14.72 -38.69
CA SER A 741 -50.46 -15.43 -39.97
C SER A 741 -50.99 -14.50 -41.08
N ILE A 742 -50.48 -14.69 -42.29
CA ILE A 742 -50.96 -14.05 -43.52
C ILE A 742 -51.74 -15.12 -44.30
N ASN A 743 -53.06 -14.97 -44.35
CA ASN A 743 -53.92 -15.43 -45.44
C ASN A 743 -55.02 -14.40 -45.61
#